data_AF-A0A239TI75-F1
#
_entry.id   AF-A0A239TI75-F1
#
_cell.length_a   1.000
_cell.length_b   1.000
_cell.length_c   1.000
_cell.angle_alpha   90.00
_cell.angle_beta   90.00
_cell.angle_gamma   90.00
#
_symmetry.space_group_name_H-M   'P 1'
#
loop_
_entity.id
_entity.type
_entity.pdbx_description
1 polymer ?
#
loop_
_entity_poly.entity_id
_entity_poly.type
_entity_poly.pdbx_seq_one_letter_code
_entity_poly.pdbx_strand_id
1 'polypeptide(L)'
;MYTLGLIADILDAKLLDAKGKENNIISDFEYQMLHVKSSHTAFISISKLSWQKYLNKSKVMNDGNSQIPKNIKNIGLIITESYVEGLENKIPQIIVNNSIKAMKILALYIRKHFSNPVICLTGSMGKSSTRLMLTAALAPLNVQENRGNSNTRSAIYLHMCKLASNPDIAIFETSLNALNNRGNMALVLKPNIAIVTGIGSAHLSTIGSTEEIAKFKARIFAGLNKDGIAIYNADTLHHDYLRKTALKFTSNVYGYSTKNPKADLFAESITPIKKAAEVKTNDGIHFTLPSVSNGMVENALAVLLSLKYLDTNIEENLENLRHTQLFKKVLEFKDIHSATEDATLLDDTHNASLPAMINAIQAFNSQSPFFQGHKIIALGQISDLGDKTDKVHAELVPILEKSKADYILCMDEPLRKVVNKVKGKHITWYRNPQLLLHDLCFLINQDALVLMKSSVTKTDFPKIAQKLSPSLLHYRRSGEAEKLYEEVVNKGKAYLVYNLKTKEIEEENNRAGSATIEGLSPLLYYIDAKTRKKENYLVTMKEWPTNNKEFFTGRKISFSDLIETMKAIPHPSLVYQLAYELYPNNRQRKNYVEKVISNLGLSDSSAINLTGRYRTKERQTFNVDDLLKLVKEYKSILLENDKFVIGNYNHHGFFKTRDKLVLFTGFKDIE
;
A
#
# COMPACT_ATOMS: atom_id res chain seq x y z
N MET A 1 5.29 20.65 37.78
CA MET A 1 6.23 19.51 37.61
C MET A 1 5.68 18.31 38.37
N TYR A 2 5.90 17.08 37.89
CA TYR A 2 5.34 15.87 38.48
C TYR A 2 6.44 15.06 39.18
N THR A 3 6.46 15.08 40.52
CA THR A 3 7.44 14.31 41.31
C THR A 3 6.96 12.87 41.54
N LEU A 4 7.86 11.97 41.93
CA LEU A 4 7.48 10.59 42.30
C LEU A 4 6.44 10.57 43.43
N GLY A 5 6.63 11.41 44.46
CA GLY A 5 5.68 11.55 45.57
C GLY A 5 4.30 12.01 45.08
N LEU A 6 4.24 13.08 44.27
CA LEU A 6 2.98 13.57 43.74
C LEU A 6 2.26 12.53 42.86
N ILE A 7 3.00 11.76 42.05
CA ILE A 7 2.40 10.70 41.23
C ILE A 7 1.81 9.60 42.11
N ALA A 8 2.48 9.24 43.20
CA ALA A 8 1.98 8.27 44.17
C ALA A 8 0.70 8.78 44.87
N ASP A 9 0.67 10.06 45.26
CA ASP A 9 -0.49 10.70 45.88
C ASP A 9 -1.69 10.76 44.92
N ILE A 10 -1.47 11.13 43.65
CA ILE A 10 -2.52 11.16 42.61
C ILE A 10 -3.14 9.76 42.42
N LEU A 11 -2.31 8.72 42.51
CA LEU A 11 -2.72 7.33 42.32
C LEU A 11 -3.27 6.68 43.60
N ASP A 12 -3.15 7.34 44.76
CA ASP A 12 -3.44 6.76 46.08
C ASP A 12 -2.77 5.39 46.25
N ALA A 13 -1.46 5.36 45.98
CA ALA A 13 -0.71 4.12 45.82
C ALA A 13 0.65 4.16 46.51
N LYS A 14 1.10 3.00 46.99
CA LYS A 14 2.36 2.88 47.71
C LYS A 14 3.56 3.07 46.78
N LEU A 15 4.40 4.05 47.09
CA LEU A 15 5.72 4.26 46.46
C LEU A 15 6.79 3.45 47.19
N LEU A 16 7.49 2.60 46.44
CA LEU A 16 8.58 1.72 46.89
C LEU A 16 9.89 2.15 46.26
N ASP A 17 11.02 1.77 46.87
CA ASP A 17 12.39 2.00 46.39
C ASP A 17 12.74 3.47 46.07
N ALA A 18 12.04 4.41 46.68
CA ALA A 18 12.16 5.84 46.39
C ALA A 18 12.83 6.67 47.49
N LYS A 19 13.43 6.05 48.52
CA LYS A 19 14.05 6.77 49.64
C LYS A 19 15.10 7.78 49.13
N GLY A 20 14.86 9.07 49.37
CA GLY A 20 15.71 10.17 48.92
C GLY A 20 15.55 10.54 47.44
N LYS A 21 14.57 9.96 46.74
CA LYS A 21 14.23 10.19 45.33
C LYS A 21 12.81 10.72 45.15
N GLU A 22 12.06 10.96 46.22
CA GLU A 22 10.63 11.31 46.20
C GLU A 22 10.36 12.58 45.37
N ASN A 23 11.33 13.49 45.33
CA ASN A 23 11.28 14.74 44.57
C ASN A 23 11.80 14.63 43.13
N ASN A 24 12.25 13.44 42.69
CA ASN A 24 12.68 13.24 41.30
C ASN A 24 11.50 13.50 40.35
N ILE A 25 11.78 14.24 39.28
CA ILE A 25 10.76 14.68 38.32
C ILE A 25 10.57 13.62 37.24
N ILE A 26 9.32 13.35 36.94
CA ILE A 26 8.89 12.61 35.75
C ILE A 26 8.27 13.62 34.79
N SER A 27 8.82 13.68 33.59
CA SER A 27 8.32 14.52 32.50
C SER A 27 7.80 13.72 31.31
N ASP A 28 8.00 12.39 31.30
CA ASP A 28 7.54 11.51 30.23
C ASP A 28 6.91 10.22 30.75
N PHE A 29 6.03 9.62 29.96
CA PHE A 29 5.34 8.36 30.26
C PHE A 29 5.34 7.42 29.05
N GLU A 30 5.53 6.12 29.29
CA GLU A 30 5.50 5.06 28.27
C GLU A 30 4.87 3.77 28.78
N TYR A 31 4.21 3.00 27.90
CA TYR A 31 3.79 1.62 28.19
C TYR A 31 4.52 0.57 27.34
N GLN A 32 5.46 1.00 26.49
CA GLN A 32 6.31 0.14 25.67
C GLN A 32 7.78 0.40 26.00
N MET A 33 8.48 -0.62 26.50
CA MET A 33 9.82 -0.42 27.06
C MET A 33 10.83 0.11 26.04
N LEU A 34 10.71 -0.28 24.77
CA LEU A 34 11.61 0.18 23.70
C LEU A 34 11.59 1.71 23.48
N HIS A 35 10.58 2.41 24.03
CA HIS A 35 10.45 3.86 23.96
C HIS A 35 10.90 4.60 25.23
N VAL A 36 11.25 3.86 26.28
CA VAL A 36 11.79 4.43 27.52
C VAL A 36 13.25 4.82 27.26
N LYS A 37 13.54 6.13 27.32
CA LYS A 37 14.85 6.67 26.90
C LYS A 37 15.59 7.45 27.99
N SER A 38 14.95 7.79 29.11
CA SER A 38 15.55 8.63 30.14
C SER A 38 15.08 8.28 31.55
N SER A 39 15.88 8.65 32.54
CA SER A 39 15.53 8.59 33.97
C SER A 39 14.38 9.54 34.37
N HIS A 40 13.85 10.35 33.45
CA HIS A 40 12.65 11.17 33.67
C HIS A 40 11.39 10.52 33.10
N THR A 41 11.49 9.28 32.60
CA THR A 41 10.36 8.53 32.04
C THR A 41 9.78 7.58 33.08
N ALA A 42 8.46 7.61 33.26
CA ALA A 42 7.71 6.60 33.98
C ALA A 42 7.22 5.50 33.02
N PHE A 43 7.57 4.25 33.31
CA PHE A 43 7.05 3.10 32.59
C PHE A 43 5.78 2.57 33.27
N ILE A 44 4.66 2.63 32.54
CA ILE A 44 3.38 2.07 32.95
C ILE A 44 3.35 0.61 32.51
N SER A 45 3.72 -0.28 33.44
CA SER A 45 3.72 -1.72 33.26
C SER A 45 2.29 -2.26 33.34
N ILE A 46 1.70 -2.53 32.17
CA ILE A 46 0.34 -3.07 32.06
C ILE A 46 0.41 -4.59 31.93
N SER A 47 -0.24 -5.31 32.84
CA SER A 47 -0.25 -6.77 32.80
C SER A 47 -0.98 -7.31 31.57
N LYS A 48 -0.61 -8.52 31.16
CA LYS A 48 -1.30 -9.24 30.08
C LYS A 48 -2.81 -9.38 30.37
N LEU A 49 -3.18 -9.64 31.63
CA LEU A 49 -4.58 -9.77 32.05
C LEU A 49 -5.35 -8.45 31.92
N SER A 50 -4.75 -7.33 32.33
CA SER A 50 -5.36 -6.01 32.18
C SER A 50 -5.56 -5.62 30.72
N TRP A 51 -4.59 -5.90 29.85
CA TRP A 51 -4.76 -5.72 28.40
C TRP A 51 -5.91 -6.56 27.84
N GLN A 52 -5.98 -7.84 28.20
CA GLN A 52 -7.04 -8.75 27.74
C GLN A 52 -8.44 -8.28 28.16
N LYS A 53 -8.59 -7.85 29.41
CA LYS A 53 -9.84 -7.29 29.94
C LYS A 53 -10.24 -6.00 29.21
N TYR A 54 -9.27 -5.15 28.87
CA TYR A 54 -9.53 -3.87 28.23
C TYR A 54 -9.84 -3.99 26.72
N LEU A 55 -9.13 -4.87 26.00
CA LEU A 55 -9.19 -4.97 24.54
C LEU A 55 -10.18 -6.02 24.01
N ASN A 56 -10.94 -6.72 24.87
CA ASN A 56 -11.86 -7.81 24.51
C ASN A 56 -11.18 -8.97 23.72
N LYS A 57 -10.27 -9.69 24.40
CA LYS A 57 -9.68 -11.02 24.06
C LYS A 57 -8.98 -11.23 22.70
N SER A 58 -9.17 -10.38 21.67
CA SER A 58 -8.67 -10.67 20.31
C SER A 58 -7.24 -10.22 20.02
N LYS A 59 -6.62 -9.38 20.89
CA LYS A 59 -5.24 -8.90 20.73
C LYS A 59 -4.35 -9.41 21.87
N VAL A 60 -3.27 -10.10 21.52
CA VAL A 60 -2.23 -10.52 22.46
C VAL A 60 -1.23 -9.37 22.62
N MET A 61 -1.21 -8.76 23.80
CA MET A 61 -0.19 -7.80 24.22
C MET A 61 0.81 -8.49 25.15
N ASN A 62 2.08 -8.08 25.06
CA ASN A 62 3.11 -8.54 26.00
C ASN A 62 2.81 -8.02 27.41
N ASP A 63 3.20 -8.80 28.40
CA ASP A 63 3.12 -8.39 29.79
C ASP A 63 4.12 -7.24 30.05
N GLY A 64 3.69 -6.20 30.76
CA GLY A 64 4.52 -5.04 31.06
C GLY A 64 5.83 -5.38 31.78
N ASN A 65 5.78 -6.19 32.83
CA ASN A 65 6.95 -6.52 33.63
C ASN A 65 7.94 -7.36 32.81
N SER A 66 7.44 -8.25 31.95
CA SER A 66 8.29 -9.05 31.06
C SER A 66 9.11 -8.24 30.05
N GLN A 67 8.74 -6.98 29.80
CA GLN A 67 9.48 -6.10 28.89
C GLN A 67 10.66 -5.40 29.55
N ILE A 68 10.77 -5.41 30.88
CA ILE A 68 11.78 -4.65 31.64
C ILE A 68 13.10 -5.44 31.69
N PRO A 69 14.20 -4.98 31.07
CA PRO A 69 15.50 -5.63 31.21
C PRO A 69 16.01 -5.49 32.64
N LYS A 70 16.63 -6.54 33.19
CA LYS A 70 17.17 -6.53 34.56
C LYS A 70 18.21 -5.43 34.79
N ASN A 71 18.98 -5.09 33.76
CA ASN A 71 20.06 -4.09 33.78
C ASN A 71 19.61 -2.69 33.35
N ILE A 72 18.31 -2.40 33.28
CA ILE A 72 17.80 -1.11 32.84
C ILE A 72 18.28 0.03 33.75
N LYS A 73 18.75 1.12 33.16
CA LYS A 73 19.22 2.33 33.87
C LYS A 73 18.44 3.60 33.51
N ASN A 74 17.87 3.65 32.31
CA ASN A 74 17.23 4.85 31.76
C ASN A 74 15.73 4.89 32.07
N ILE A 75 15.35 4.70 33.33
CA ILE A 75 13.96 4.70 33.78
C ILE A 75 13.87 5.38 35.15
N GLY A 76 12.90 6.28 35.30
CA GLY A 76 12.71 7.04 36.54
C GLY A 76 11.76 6.38 37.52
N LEU A 77 10.73 5.71 37.00
CA LEU A 77 9.63 5.17 37.78
C LEU A 77 8.98 3.99 37.04
N ILE A 78 8.62 2.93 37.78
CA ILE A 78 7.78 1.85 37.30
C ILE A 78 6.41 1.96 37.98
N ILE A 79 5.32 2.06 37.20
CA ILE A 79 3.94 1.96 37.70
C ILE A 79 3.44 0.57 37.32
N THR A 80 3.17 -0.31 38.28
CA THR A 80 2.94 -1.73 38.01
C THR A 80 1.86 -2.36 38.89
N GLU A 81 1.31 -3.49 38.43
CA GLU A 81 0.30 -4.26 39.17
C GLU A 81 0.91 -5.23 40.19
N SER A 82 2.21 -5.54 40.04
CA SER A 82 2.97 -6.37 40.96
C SER A 82 4.42 -5.92 40.97
N TYR A 83 5.03 -5.94 42.15
CA TYR A 83 6.42 -5.53 42.35
C TYR A 83 7.37 -6.27 41.38
N VAL A 84 8.29 -5.51 40.77
CA VAL A 84 9.28 -6.05 39.82
C VAL A 84 10.54 -6.43 40.60
N GLU A 85 10.77 -7.73 40.73
CA GLU A 85 11.93 -8.29 41.41
C GLU A 85 13.12 -8.48 40.46
N GLY A 86 14.32 -8.65 41.02
CA GLY A 86 15.51 -9.06 40.27
C GLY A 86 16.11 -8.00 39.35
N LEU A 87 15.76 -6.72 39.54
CA LEU A 87 16.43 -5.58 38.89
C LEU A 87 17.80 -5.35 39.53
N GLU A 88 18.82 -5.09 38.71
CA GLU A 88 20.19 -4.82 39.17
C GLU A 88 20.28 -3.50 39.97
N ASN A 89 19.40 -2.54 39.67
CA ASN A 89 19.33 -1.24 40.33
C ASN A 89 17.98 -1.05 41.01
N LYS A 90 17.97 -0.45 42.20
CA LYS A 90 16.72 -0.04 42.88
C LYS A 90 16.07 1.14 42.14
N ILE A 91 15.03 0.81 41.39
CA ILE A 91 14.20 1.75 40.63
C ILE A 91 12.91 1.98 41.40
N PRO A 92 12.49 3.23 41.63
CA PRO A 92 11.22 3.53 42.28
C PRO A 92 10.03 2.82 41.61
N GLN A 93 9.14 2.24 42.42
CA GLN A 93 7.96 1.53 41.93
C GLN A 93 6.69 1.99 42.64
N ILE A 94 5.61 2.26 41.90
CA ILE A 94 4.28 2.49 42.44
C ILE A 94 3.41 1.27 42.14
N ILE A 95 2.90 0.63 43.19
CA ILE A 95 2.07 -0.57 43.07
C ILE A 95 0.59 -0.17 43.02
N VAL A 96 -0.08 -0.51 41.92
CA VAL A 96 -1.49 -0.18 41.67
C VAL A 96 -2.31 -1.43 41.40
N ASN A 97 -3.60 -1.42 41.72
CA ASN A 97 -4.46 -2.58 41.43
C ASN A 97 -4.72 -2.80 39.92
N ASN A 98 -4.59 -1.74 39.11
CA ASN A 98 -4.80 -1.81 37.67
C ASN A 98 -4.07 -0.67 36.94
N SER A 99 -3.06 -1.01 36.13
CA SER A 99 -2.20 -0.02 35.48
C SER A 99 -2.93 0.79 34.39
N ILE A 100 -3.95 0.23 33.75
CA ILE A 100 -4.76 0.99 32.77
C ILE A 100 -5.62 2.04 33.48
N LYS A 101 -6.19 1.69 34.63
CA LYS A 101 -6.93 2.65 35.47
C LYS A 101 -6.01 3.73 36.01
N ALA A 102 -4.82 3.37 36.47
CA ALA A 102 -3.79 4.31 36.92
C ALA A 102 -3.38 5.28 35.80
N MET A 103 -3.10 4.78 34.59
CA MET A 103 -2.82 5.61 33.41
C MET A 103 -3.97 6.58 33.12
N LYS A 104 -5.23 6.12 33.20
CA LYS A 104 -6.40 6.99 33.02
C LYS A 104 -6.46 8.09 34.09
N ILE A 105 -6.24 7.75 35.36
CA ILE A 105 -6.26 8.72 36.47
C ILE A 105 -5.20 9.80 36.24
N LEU A 106 -3.97 9.40 35.95
CA LEU A 106 -2.88 10.32 35.65
C LEU A 106 -3.19 11.19 34.44
N ALA A 107 -3.63 10.60 33.34
CA ALA A 107 -4.00 11.33 32.13
C ALA A 107 -5.02 12.43 32.41
N LEU A 108 -6.08 12.12 33.17
CA LEU A 108 -7.13 13.07 33.53
C LEU A 108 -6.62 14.16 34.45
N TYR A 109 -5.80 13.81 35.45
CA TYR A 109 -5.19 14.77 36.36
C TYR A 109 -4.28 15.73 35.59
N ILE A 110 -3.33 15.19 34.81
CA ILE A 110 -2.35 15.96 34.05
C ILE A 110 -3.07 16.88 33.05
N ARG A 111 -4.05 16.37 32.30
CA ARG A 111 -4.82 17.21 31.37
C ARG A 111 -5.60 18.32 32.08
N LYS A 112 -6.17 18.06 33.26
CA LYS A 112 -6.90 19.08 34.04
C LYS A 112 -5.99 20.24 34.44
N HIS A 113 -4.71 19.97 34.69
CA HIS A 113 -3.72 20.97 35.09
C HIS A 113 -2.89 21.53 33.92
N PHE A 114 -3.11 21.06 32.70
CA PHE A 114 -2.48 21.58 31.49
C PHE A 114 -3.32 22.72 30.90
N SER A 115 -2.73 23.91 30.80
CA SER A 115 -3.39 25.15 30.35
C SER A 115 -3.06 25.56 28.91
N ASN A 116 -1.98 25.04 28.33
CA ASN A 116 -1.57 25.41 26.99
C ASN A 116 -2.56 24.88 25.93
N PRO A 117 -2.55 25.44 24.70
CA PRO A 117 -3.52 25.10 23.68
C PRO A 117 -3.56 23.60 23.33
N VAL A 118 -4.77 23.09 23.08
CA VAL A 118 -5.01 21.72 22.62
C VAL A 118 -5.82 21.73 21.33
N ILE A 119 -5.26 21.16 20.27
CA ILE A 119 -5.95 20.89 19.01
C ILE A 119 -6.34 19.42 19.00
N CYS A 120 -7.60 19.11 18.71
CA CYS A 120 -8.06 17.74 18.48
C CYS A 120 -8.60 17.60 17.07
N LEU A 121 -8.25 16.53 16.39
CA LEU A 121 -8.72 16.28 15.03
C LEU A 121 -9.19 14.85 14.82
N THR A 122 -10.21 14.70 13.98
CA THR A 122 -10.70 13.41 13.50
C THR A 122 -11.09 13.50 12.02
N GLY A 123 -11.46 12.37 11.45
CA GLY A 123 -11.79 12.25 10.03
C GLY A 123 -11.70 10.81 9.56
N SER A 124 -12.38 10.48 8.46
CA SER A 124 -12.15 9.23 7.76
C SER A 124 -10.76 9.30 7.10
N MET A 125 -10.45 10.40 6.42
CA MET A 125 -9.21 10.67 5.67
C MET A 125 -8.51 11.91 6.27
N GLY A 126 -7.32 12.30 5.81
CA GLY A 126 -6.70 13.61 6.12
C GLY A 126 -6.12 13.82 7.54
N LYS A 127 -6.57 13.05 8.55
CA LYS A 127 -6.15 13.18 9.96
C LYS A 127 -4.65 13.33 10.19
N SER A 128 -3.88 12.29 9.88
CA SER A 128 -2.46 12.25 10.21
C SER A 128 -1.65 13.26 9.41
N SER A 129 -2.02 13.50 8.15
CA SER A 129 -1.42 14.55 7.33
C SER A 129 -1.67 15.94 7.93
N THR A 130 -2.90 16.23 8.35
CA THR A 130 -3.23 17.51 9.02
C THR A 130 -2.47 17.67 10.32
N ARG A 131 -2.36 16.61 11.15
CA ARG A 131 -1.56 16.61 12.37
C ARG A 131 -0.09 16.94 12.09
N LEU A 132 0.52 16.24 11.15
CA LEU A 132 1.93 16.42 10.80
C LEU A 132 2.19 17.81 10.19
N MET A 133 1.26 18.33 9.38
CA MET A 133 1.32 19.70 8.85
C MET A 133 1.21 20.75 9.96
N LEU A 134 0.29 20.57 10.93
CA LEU A 134 0.21 21.47 12.09
C LEU A 134 1.49 21.44 12.90
N THR A 135 2.04 20.26 13.19
CA THR A 135 3.30 20.11 13.92
C THR A 135 4.47 20.75 13.20
N ALA A 136 4.56 20.59 11.88
CA ALA A 136 5.58 21.25 11.07
C ALA A 136 5.41 22.77 11.06
N ALA A 137 4.19 23.25 10.82
CA ALA A 137 3.87 24.68 10.77
C ALA A 137 4.23 25.39 12.08
N LEU A 138 3.94 24.74 13.22
CA LEU A 138 4.16 25.30 14.55
C LEU A 138 5.60 25.16 15.07
N ALA A 139 6.55 24.67 14.27
CA ALA A 139 7.96 24.74 14.64
C ALA A 139 8.38 26.22 14.85
N PRO A 140 9.16 26.57 15.89
CA PRO A 140 9.93 25.70 16.78
C PRO A 140 9.23 25.30 18.08
N LEU A 141 7.91 25.46 18.22
CA LEU A 141 7.18 25.12 19.45
C LEU A 141 7.36 23.64 19.83
N ASN A 142 7.41 23.36 21.13
CA ASN A 142 7.39 22.00 21.65
C ASN A 142 5.97 21.43 21.52
N VAL A 143 5.74 20.64 20.48
CA VAL A 143 4.44 20.03 20.19
C VAL A 143 4.36 18.62 20.79
N GLN A 144 3.36 18.37 21.64
CA GLN A 144 2.99 16.99 22.02
C GLN A 144 1.96 16.42 21.04
N GLU A 145 2.32 15.37 20.32
CA GLU A 145 1.46 14.75 19.31
C GLU A 145 1.42 13.21 19.39
N ASN A 146 0.52 12.59 18.62
CA ASN A 146 0.44 11.14 18.53
C ASN A 146 1.71 10.52 17.93
N ARG A 147 2.21 9.44 18.54
CA ARG A 147 3.20 8.56 17.90
C ARG A 147 2.56 7.77 16.76
N GLY A 148 3.00 8.01 15.52
CA GLY A 148 2.49 7.31 14.33
C GLY A 148 0.97 7.45 14.20
N ASN A 149 0.26 6.32 14.06
CA ASN A 149 -1.20 6.25 14.02
C ASN A 149 -1.84 5.84 15.36
N SER A 150 -1.13 6.02 16.48
CA SER A 150 -1.59 5.65 17.82
C SER A 150 -2.66 6.62 18.33
N ASN A 151 -3.91 6.41 17.88
CA ASN A 151 -5.06 7.31 18.03
C ASN A 151 -6.29 6.65 18.68
N THR A 152 -6.09 5.49 19.33
CA THR A 152 -7.13 4.77 20.10
C THR A 152 -7.30 5.38 21.49
N ARG A 153 -8.37 5.02 22.22
CA ARG A 153 -8.63 5.56 23.56
C ARG A 153 -7.46 5.38 24.54
N SER A 154 -6.86 4.19 24.57
CA SER A 154 -5.71 3.93 25.46
C SER A 154 -4.47 4.73 25.06
N ALA A 155 -4.24 4.89 23.76
CA ALA A 155 -3.14 5.72 23.24
C ALA A 155 -3.31 7.19 23.62
N ILE A 156 -4.54 7.71 23.52
CA ILE A 156 -4.84 9.10 23.94
C ILE A 156 -4.56 9.30 25.43
N TYR A 157 -4.91 8.35 26.30
CA TYR A 157 -4.54 8.47 27.72
C TYR A 157 -3.02 8.54 27.90
N LEU A 158 -2.24 7.72 27.19
CA LEU A 158 -0.78 7.83 27.25
C LEU A 158 -0.31 9.22 26.79
N HIS A 159 -0.80 9.72 25.65
CA HIS A 159 -0.39 11.03 25.13
C HIS A 159 -0.81 12.19 26.04
N MET A 160 -1.93 12.05 26.77
CA MET A 160 -2.31 12.99 27.82
C MET A 160 -1.35 12.96 29.01
N CYS A 161 -0.85 11.78 29.41
CA CYS A 161 0.19 11.72 30.44
C CYS A 161 1.47 12.44 30.00
N LYS A 162 1.82 12.38 28.71
CA LYS A 162 3.00 13.06 28.15
C LYS A 162 2.93 14.59 28.20
N LEU A 163 1.75 15.17 28.44
CA LEU A 163 1.61 16.59 28.77
C LEU A 163 2.34 16.98 30.06
N ALA A 164 2.80 16.01 30.85
CA ALA A 164 3.65 16.24 32.01
C ALA A 164 4.95 16.99 31.70
N SER A 165 5.44 16.88 30.46
CA SER A 165 6.57 17.66 29.94
C SER A 165 6.26 19.15 29.77
N ASN A 166 4.98 19.55 29.91
CA ASN A 166 4.47 20.90 29.71
C ASN A 166 4.79 21.48 28.31
N PRO A 167 4.40 20.77 27.23
CA PRO A 167 4.63 21.23 25.86
C PRO A 167 3.90 22.55 25.59
N ASP A 168 4.42 23.36 24.66
CA ASP A 168 3.83 24.65 24.27
C ASP A 168 2.43 24.47 23.65
N ILE A 169 2.19 23.33 23.01
CA ILE A 169 0.89 22.97 22.41
C ILE A 169 0.74 21.46 22.30
N ALA A 170 -0.49 20.97 22.33
CA ALA A 170 -0.80 19.56 22.10
C ALA A 170 -1.72 19.33 20.91
N ILE A 171 -1.41 18.35 20.07
CA ILE A 171 -2.18 18.01 18.87
C ILE A 171 -2.56 16.53 18.91
N PHE A 172 -3.85 16.26 19.13
CA PHE A 172 -4.37 14.91 19.27
C PHE A 172 -5.26 14.49 18.10
N GLU A 173 -4.76 13.56 17.30
CA GLU A 173 -5.54 12.77 16.37
C GLU A 173 -6.36 11.72 17.11
N THR A 174 -7.67 11.68 16.87
CA THR A 174 -8.61 10.72 17.48
C THR A 174 -9.29 9.82 16.45
N SER A 175 -9.33 8.51 16.75
CA SER A 175 -10.07 7.52 15.96
C SER A 175 -11.53 7.41 16.40
N LEU A 176 -12.35 6.70 15.61
CA LEU A 176 -13.71 6.32 16.02
C LEU A 176 -13.72 5.54 17.33
N ASN A 177 -12.67 4.76 17.63
CA ASN A 177 -12.57 4.05 18.91
C ASN A 177 -12.57 5.02 20.11
N ALA A 178 -11.96 6.20 19.97
CA ALA A 178 -11.90 7.22 21.01
C ALA A 178 -13.21 8.03 21.14
N LEU A 179 -14.01 8.11 20.08
CA LEU A 179 -15.26 8.87 20.03
C LEU A 179 -16.53 8.00 20.12
N ASN A 180 -16.41 6.69 20.35
CA ASN A 180 -17.54 5.77 20.31
C ASN A 180 -18.44 5.81 21.57
N ASN A 181 -19.46 4.94 21.59
CA ASN A 181 -20.45 4.86 22.67
C ASN A 181 -19.89 4.41 24.04
N ARG A 182 -18.64 3.94 24.10
CA ARG A 182 -17.97 3.61 25.38
C ARG A 182 -17.44 4.83 26.14
N GLY A 183 -17.64 6.03 25.58
CA GLY A 183 -17.23 7.30 26.17
C GLY A 183 -16.59 8.21 25.12
N ASN A 184 -16.87 9.50 25.18
CA ASN A 184 -16.34 10.47 24.23
C ASN A 184 -15.05 11.09 24.76
N MET A 185 -13.89 10.75 24.17
CA MET A 185 -12.60 11.31 24.60
C MET A 185 -12.51 12.83 24.41
N ALA A 186 -13.30 13.44 23.53
CA ALA A 186 -13.31 14.89 23.37
C ALA A 186 -13.69 15.63 24.67
N LEU A 187 -14.58 15.05 25.49
CA LEU A 187 -15.03 15.65 26.75
C LEU A 187 -13.93 15.76 27.81
N VAL A 188 -12.91 14.90 27.72
CA VAL A 188 -11.76 14.93 28.62
C VAL A 188 -10.57 15.66 28.01
N LEU A 189 -10.43 15.61 26.68
CA LEU A 189 -9.41 16.36 25.96
C LEU A 189 -9.66 17.87 25.96
N LYS A 190 -10.93 18.31 26.01
CA LYS A 190 -11.34 19.72 26.05
C LYS A 190 -10.53 20.60 25.09
N PRO A 191 -10.56 20.33 23.77
CA PRO A 191 -9.76 21.09 22.81
C PRO A 191 -10.14 22.58 22.79
N ASN A 192 -9.16 23.42 22.47
CA ASN A 192 -9.38 24.80 22.04
C ASN A 192 -9.82 24.83 20.57
N ILE A 193 -9.30 23.92 19.74
CA ILE A 193 -9.64 23.77 18.32
C ILE A 193 -10.02 22.32 18.04
N ALA A 194 -11.20 22.08 17.47
CA ALA A 194 -11.66 20.76 17.07
C ALA A 194 -11.88 20.69 15.55
N ILE A 195 -11.25 19.72 14.88
CA ILE A 195 -11.21 19.62 13.42
C ILE A 195 -11.85 18.30 12.95
N VAL A 196 -12.76 18.38 11.98
CA VAL A 196 -13.22 17.22 11.20
C VAL A 196 -12.72 17.32 9.76
N THR A 197 -11.65 16.57 9.47
CA THR A 197 -10.91 16.62 8.19
C THR A 197 -11.64 15.99 7.01
N GLY A 198 -12.58 15.07 7.26
CA GLY A 198 -13.46 14.53 6.22
C GLY A 198 -14.27 13.30 6.64
N ILE A 199 -15.38 13.05 5.94
CA ILE A 199 -16.27 11.90 6.08
C ILE A 199 -16.21 11.07 4.79
N GLY A 200 -16.04 9.77 4.95
CA GLY A 200 -15.93 8.83 3.83
C GLY A 200 -16.21 7.40 4.29
N SER A 201 -16.09 6.44 3.38
CA SER A 201 -16.48 5.03 3.57
C SER A 201 -15.59 4.21 4.52
N ALA A 202 -14.57 4.81 5.14
CA ALA A 202 -13.79 4.15 6.18
C ALA A 202 -14.71 3.73 7.34
N HIS A 203 -14.59 2.48 7.79
CA HIS A 203 -15.43 1.86 8.83
C HIS A 203 -16.91 1.65 8.46
N LEU A 204 -17.28 1.80 7.18
CA LEU A 204 -18.65 1.56 6.72
C LEU A 204 -19.10 0.12 7.02
N SER A 205 -18.21 -0.87 6.94
CA SER A 205 -18.49 -2.26 7.31
C SER A 205 -18.86 -2.45 8.78
N THR A 206 -18.43 -1.56 9.68
CA THR A 206 -18.68 -1.63 11.12
C THR A 206 -19.85 -0.75 11.56
N ILE A 207 -20.04 0.40 10.91
CA ILE A 207 -20.99 1.45 11.33
C ILE A 207 -22.25 1.49 10.45
N GLY A 208 -22.22 0.92 9.25
CA GLY A 208 -23.39 0.76 8.37
C GLY A 208 -23.63 1.90 7.38
N SER A 209 -23.45 3.17 7.78
CA SER A 209 -23.67 4.32 6.88
C SER A 209 -22.65 5.45 7.07
N THR A 210 -22.48 6.29 6.03
CA THR A 210 -21.65 7.51 6.12
C THR A 210 -22.26 8.57 7.03
N GLU A 211 -23.58 8.56 7.20
CA GLU A 211 -24.30 9.44 8.13
C GLU A 211 -23.96 9.10 9.59
N GLU A 212 -23.98 7.82 9.95
CA GLU A 212 -23.58 7.38 11.29
C GLU A 212 -22.09 7.66 11.56
N ILE A 213 -21.23 7.51 10.54
CA ILE A 213 -19.82 7.92 10.63
C ILE A 213 -19.70 9.42 10.93
N ALA A 214 -20.51 10.26 10.27
CA ALA A 214 -20.56 11.70 10.54
C ALA A 214 -21.03 12.00 11.97
N LYS A 215 -22.08 11.32 12.46
CA LYS A 215 -22.56 11.43 13.85
C LYS A 215 -21.45 11.13 14.85
N PHE A 216 -20.72 10.03 14.67
CA PHE A 216 -19.61 9.69 15.56
C PHE A 216 -18.47 10.71 15.52
N LYS A 217 -18.09 11.20 14.34
CA LYS A 217 -16.98 12.15 14.21
C LYS A 217 -17.34 13.54 14.73
N ALA A 218 -18.59 13.98 14.55
CA ALA A 218 -19.08 15.25 15.08
C ALA A 218 -19.04 15.32 16.62
N ARG A 219 -18.95 14.18 17.32
CA ARG A 219 -18.77 14.14 18.78
C ARG A 219 -17.48 14.80 19.24
N ILE A 220 -16.51 15.03 18.35
CA ILE A 220 -15.30 15.79 18.69
C ILE A 220 -15.64 17.22 19.13
N PHE A 221 -16.69 17.83 18.57
CA PHE A 221 -17.11 19.19 18.90
C PHE A 221 -17.69 19.31 20.31
N ALA A 222 -18.17 18.21 20.90
CA ALA A 222 -18.71 18.22 22.26
C ALA A 222 -17.66 18.52 23.33
N GLY A 223 -16.37 18.45 22.98
CA GLY A 223 -15.28 18.85 23.87
C GLY A 223 -14.98 20.35 23.88
N LEU A 224 -15.51 21.13 22.94
CA LEU A 224 -15.28 22.56 22.85
C LEU A 224 -16.02 23.31 23.97
N ASN A 225 -15.43 24.41 24.44
CA ASN A 225 -16.15 25.45 25.18
C ASN A 225 -16.78 26.46 24.19
N LYS A 226 -17.47 27.48 24.73
CA LYS A 226 -18.18 28.50 23.94
C LYS A 226 -17.26 29.33 23.03
N ASP A 227 -16.01 29.50 23.44
CA ASP A 227 -15.00 30.28 22.70
C ASP A 227 -14.16 29.40 21.76
N GLY A 228 -14.25 28.08 21.91
CA GLY A 228 -13.47 27.12 21.13
C GLY A 228 -13.83 27.15 19.66
N ILE A 229 -12.89 26.75 18.81
CA ILE A 229 -13.02 26.84 17.35
C ILE A 229 -13.39 25.46 16.79
N ALA A 230 -14.47 25.41 16.01
CA ALA A 230 -14.83 24.22 15.24
C ALA A 230 -14.47 24.41 13.77
N ILE A 231 -13.65 23.51 13.25
CA ILE A 231 -13.22 23.51 11.84
C ILE A 231 -13.74 22.25 11.15
N TYR A 232 -14.30 22.39 9.95
CA TYR A 232 -14.76 21.26 9.15
C TYR A 232 -14.45 21.41 7.67
N ASN A 233 -14.23 20.30 6.99
CA ASN A 233 -14.08 20.27 5.54
C ASN A 233 -15.46 20.46 4.87
N ALA A 234 -15.66 21.56 4.15
CA ALA A 234 -16.90 21.86 3.45
C ALA A 234 -17.08 21.07 2.14
N ASP A 235 -16.03 20.41 1.65
CA ASP A 235 -16.09 19.52 0.47
C ASP A 235 -16.48 18.08 0.82
N THR A 236 -16.73 17.81 2.11
CA THR A 236 -16.94 16.46 2.61
C THR A 236 -18.41 16.05 2.70
N LEU A 237 -18.67 14.74 2.69
CA LEU A 237 -20.02 14.23 2.88
C LEU A 237 -20.57 14.67 4.24
N HIS A 238 -21.86 15.04 4.28
CA HIS A 238 -22.54 15.46 5.51
C HIS A 238 -21.95 16.73 6.17
N HIS A 239 -21.31 17.63 5.41
CA HIS A 239 -20.74 18.87 5.96
C HIS A 239 -21.79 19.74 6.70
N ASP A 240 -23.02 19.81 6.20
CA ASP A 240 -24.11 20.56 6.85
C ASP A 240 -24.44 20.02 8.24
N TYR A 241 -24.43 18.68 8.39
CA TYR A 241 -24.61 18.04 9.68
C TYR A 241 -23.47 18.38 10.64
N LEU A 242 -22.23 18.40 10.15
CA LEU A 242 -21.06 18.79 10.95
C LEU A 242 -21.19 20.23 11.44
N ARG A 243 -21.51 21.18 10.54
CA ARG A 243 -21.73 22.58 10.86
C ARG A 243 -22.84 22.76 11.90
N LYS A 244 -24.02 22.17 11.65
CA LYS A 244 -25.17 22.26 12.57
C LYS A 244 -24.86 21.66 13.95
N THR A 245 -24.05 20.61 14.00
CA THR A 245 -23.65 19.99 15.27
C THR A 245 -22.64 20.85 16.03
N ALA A 246 -21.65 21.41 15.34
CA ALA A 246 -20.65 22.30 15.94
C ALA A 246 -21.29 23.55 16.55
N LEU A 247 -22.28 24.14 15.88
CA LEU A 247 -23.02 25.33 16.34
C LEU A 247 -23.76 25.13 17.69
N LYS A 248 -23.93 23.88 18.15
CA LYS A 248 -24.50 23.59 19.48
C LYS A 248 -23.52 23.84 20.62
N PHE A 249 -22.22 23.91 20.33
CA PHE A 249 -21.15 23.99 21.32
C PHE A 249 -20.40 25.32 21.29
N THR A 250 -20.25 25.92 20.10
CA THR A 250 -19.56 27.20 19.89
C THR A 250 -20.21 28.00 18.76
N SER A 251 -20.05 29.31 18.77
CA SER A 251 -20.42 30.19 17.64
C SER A 251 -19.30 30.30 16.59
N ASN A 252 -18.07 29.91 16.95
CA ASN A 252 -16.88 29.99 16.11
C ASN A 252 -16.76 28.73 15.23
N VAL A 253 -17.56 28.65 14.16
CA VAL A 253 -17.63 27.47 13.27
C VAL A 253 -17.24 27.84 11.85
N TYR A 254 -16.11 27.30 11.38
CA TYR A 254 -15.50 27.65 10.09
C TYR A 254 -15.35 26.42 9.18
N GLY A 255 -15.83 26.55 7.95
CA GLY A 255 -15.67 25.59 6.87
C GLY A 255 -14.53 25.98 5.94
N TYR A 256 -13.71 25.00 5.53
CA TYR A 256 -12.72 25.20 4.48
C TYR A 256 -13.03 24.40 3.21
N SER A 257 -12.58 24.88 2.05
CA SER A 257 -12.87 24.22 0.77
C SER A 257 -11.81 24.47 -0.32
N THR A 258 -11.67 23.55 -1.26
CA THR A 258 -10.94 23.73 -2.52
C THR A 258 -11.85 23.88 -3.73
N LYS A 259 -13.17 23.86 -3.54
CA LYS A 259 -14.18 23.79 -4.62
C LYS A 259 -15.33 24.78 -4.47
N ASN A 260 -15.65 25.15 -3.24
CA ASN A 260 -16.79 25.98 -2.87
C ASN A 260 -16.33 27.39 -2.51
N PRO A 261 -16.51 28.39 -3.40
CA PRO A 261 -16.12 29.77 -3.15
C PRO A 261 -17.01 30.49 -2.11
N LYS A 262 -17.95 29.78 -1.48
CA LYS A 262 -18.78 30.28 -0.38
C LYS A 262 -18.36 29.74 0.99
N ALA A 263 -17.29 28.93 1.06
CA ALA A 263 -16.74 28.49 2.33
C ALA A 263 -16.07 29.68 3.06
N ASP A 264 -15.93 29.58 4.39
CA ASP A 264 -15.32 30.63 5.20
C ASP A 264 -13.84 30.86 4.81
N LEU A 265 -13.11 29.78 4.51
CA LEU A 265 -11.80 29.80 3.84
C LEU A 265 -11.84 28.92 2.60
N PHE A 266 -11.39 29.42 1.46
CA PHE A 266 -11.21 28.57 0.28
C PHE A 266 -9.95 28.91 -0.49
N ALA A 267 -9.42 27.91 -1.20
CA ALA A 267 -8.36 28.11 -2.18
C ALA A 267 -8.96 28.83 -3.41
N GLU A 268 -8.58 30.09 -3.60
CA GLU A 268 -8.92 30.88 -4.79
C GLU A 268 -8.19 30.32 -6.02
N SER A 269 -6.91 29.95 -5.85
CA SER A 269 -6.15 29.25 -6.88
C SER A 269 -5.21 28.21 -6.28
N ILE A 270 -5.07 27.08 -6.98
CA ILE A 270 -4.09 26.04 -6.71
C ILE A 270 -3.26 25.87 -7.98
N THR A 271 -2.02 26.33 -7.96
CA THR A 271 -1.12 26.29 -9.11
C THR A 271 -0.10 25.18 -8.90
N PRO A 272 -0.15 24.08 -9.67
CA PRO A 272 0.88 23.05 -9.61
C PRO A 272 2.23 23.64 -10.01
N ILE A 273 3.27 23.28 -9.28
CA ILE A 273 4.68 23.49 -9.66
C ILE A 273 5.42 22.14 -9.55
N LYS A 274 6.65 22.03 -10.05
CA LYS A 274 7.38 20.74 -10.02
C LYS A 274 7.56 20.29 -8.55
N LYS A 275 6.99 19.12 -8.21
CA LYS A 275 6.98 18.48 -6.88
C LYS A 275 6.24 19.24 -5.76
N ALA A 276 5.48 20.29 -6.08
CA ALA A 276 4.79 21.11 -5.09
C ALA A 276 3.53 21.79 -5.67
N ALA A 277 2.81 22.54 -4.85
CA ALA A 277 1.71 23.40 -5.27
C ALA A 277 1.77 24.74 -4.56
N GLU A 278 1.51 25.82 -5.29
CA GLU A 278 1.26 27.14 -4.74
C GLU A 278 -0.24 27.29 -4.50
N VAL A 279 -0.59 27.81 -3.32
CA VAL A 279 -1.98 27.99 -2.90
C VAL A 279 -2.18 29.46 -2.56
N LYS A 280 -3.21 30.05 -3.15
CA LYS A 280 -3.73 31.37 -2.80
C LYS A 280 -5.13 31.22 -2.23
N THR A 281 -5.40 31.84 -1.09
CA THR A 281 -6.71 31.81 -0.45
C THR A 281 -7.50 33.09 -0.68
N ASN A 282 -8.81 33.03 -0.45
CA ASN A 282 -9.76 34.12 -0.67
C ASN A 282 -9.52 35.38 0.17
N ASP A 283 -8.71 35.28 1.22
CA ASP A 283 -8.31 36.38 2.09
C ASP A 283 -6.90 36.90 1.78
N GLY A 284 -6.29 36.47 0.67
CA GLY A 284 -5.01 36.97 0.20
C GLY A 284 -3.78 36.33 0.83
N ILE A 285 -3.91 35.20 1.54
CA ILE A 285 -2.76 34.44 2.05
C ILE A 285 -2.21 33.52 0.95
N HIS A 286 -0.88 33.51 0.81
CA HIS A 286 -0.16 32.77 -0.22
C HIS A 286 0.87 31.85 0.45
N PHE A 287 0.93 30.58 0.05
CA PHE A 287 1.94 29.66 0.55
C PHE A 287 2.25 28.53 -0.44
N THR A 288 3.43 27.93 -0.28
CA THR A 288 3.84 26.74 -1.04
C THR A 288 3.71 25.49 -0.19
N LEU A 289 3.08 24.46 -0.73
CA LEU A 289 2.96 23.16 -0.11
C LEU A 289 3.86 22.14 -0.86
N PRO A 290 4.72 21.36 -0.17
CA PRO A 290 5.52 20.30 -0.79
C PRO A 290 4.67 19.06 -1.09
N SER A 291 3.50 19.27 -1.67
CA SER A 291 2.56 18.24 -2.07
C SER A 291 1.69 18.72 -3.23
N VAL A 292 1.21 17.77 -4.02
CA VAL A 292 0.56 18.01 -5.32
C VAL A 292 -0.88 17.47 -5.34
N SER A 293 -1.38 17.03 -4.19
CA SER A 293 -2.71 16.48 -4.00
C SER A 293 -3.66 17.54 -3.46
N ASN A 294 -4.85 17.64 -4.05
CA ASN A 294 -5.92 18.50 -3.55
C ASN A 294 -6.29 18.17 -2.09
N GLY A 295 -6.27 16.89 -1.71
CA GLY A 295 -6.52 16.49 -0.33
C GLY A 295 -5.46 17.01 0.66
N MET A 296 -4.22 17.24 0.20
CA MET A 296 -3.18 17.85 1.01
C MET A 296 -3.37 19.37 1.11
N VAL A 297 -3.83 20.01 0.03
CA VAL A 297 -4.26 21.42 0.07
C VAL A 297 -5.45 21.60 1.04
N GLU A 298 -6.46 20.74 0.98
CA GLU A 298 -7.57 20.71 1.94
C GLU A 298 -7.06 20.64 3.39
N ASN A 299 -6.11 19.75 3.69
CA ASN A 299 -5.50 19.66 5.02
C ASN A 299 -4.72 20.93 5.41
N ALA A 300 -4.02 21.55 4.46
CA ALA A 300 -3.29 22.80 4.68
C ALA A 300 -4.23 23.98 4.95
N LEU A 301 -5.41 24.02 4.34
CA LEU A 301 -6.44 25.01 4.68
C LEU A 301 -6.96 24.83 6.12
N ALA A 302 -7.09 23.59 6.59
CA ALA A 302 -7.42 23.32 7.99
C ALA A 302 -6.31 23.79 8.95
N VAL A 303 -5.04 23.63 8.54
CA VAL A 303 -3.87 24.14 9.27
C VAL A 303 -3.93 25.66 9.33
N LEU A 304 -4.10 26.34 8.18
CA LEU A 304 -4.20 27.79 8.10
C LEU A 304 -5.34 28.35 8.97
N LEU A 305 -6.53 27.75 8.91
CA LEU A 305 -7.61 28.13 9.83
C LEU A 305 -7.21 27.95 11.29
N SER A 306 -6.50 26.89 11.64
CA SER A 306 -6.04 26.69 13.03
C SER A 306 -5.06 27.77 13.44
N LEU A 307 -4.08 28.10 12.59
CA LEU A 307 -3.07 29.13 12.85
C LEU A 307 -3.69 30.51 13.06
N LYS A 308 -4.76 30.86 12.34
CA LYS A 308 -5.49 32.14 12.54
C LYS A 308 -6.09 32.33 13.93
N TYR A 309 -6.30 31.25 14.67
CA TYR A 309 -6.83 31.27 16.04
C TYR A 309 -5.79 30.87 17.07
N LEU A 310 -4.52 30.76 16.67
CA LEU A 310 -3.38 30.68 17.55
C LEU A 310 -2.70 32.05 17.53
N ASP A 311 -2.20 32.48 18.68
CA ASP A 311 -1.43 33.72 18.81
C ASP A 311 0.01 33.49 18.31
N THR A 312 0.15 33.27 17.00
CA THR A 312 1.41 32.92 16.35
C THR A 312 1.59 33.65 15.01
N ASN A 313 2.84 33.75 14.54
CA ASN A 313 3.14 34.38 13.25
C ASN A 313 2.71 33.45 12.08
N ILE A 314 1.57 33.75 11.45
CA ILE A 314 0.99 32.91 10.40
C ILE A 314 1.95 32.77 9.21
N GLU A 315 2.61 33.83 8.77
CA GLU A 315 3.51 33.81 7.60
C GLU A 315 4.71 32.88 7.85
N GLU A 316 5.36 33.02 9.00
CA GLU A 316 6.47 32.15 9.41
C GLU A 316 6.04 30.69 9.53
N ASN A 317 4.88 30.44 10.14
CA ASN A 317 4.33 29.09 10.29
C ASN A 317 3.99 28.45 8.94
N LEU A 318 3.52 29.22 7.96
CA LEU A 318 3.22 28.72 6.62
C LEU A 318 4.49 28.39 5.84
N GLU A 319 5.57 29.16 6.00
CA GLU A 319 6.87 28.82 5.41
C GLU A 319 7.41 27.48 5.94
N ASN A 320 7.18 27.19 7.23
CA ASN A 320 7.54 25.89 7.81
C ASN A 320 6.81 24.69 7.18
N LEU A 321 5.67 24.89 6.49
CA LEU A 321 4.99 23.81 5.79
C LEU A 321 5.86 23.18 4.69
N ARG A 322 6.84 23.91 4.12
CA ARG A 322 7.82 23.36 3.18
C ARG A 322 8.66 22.24 3.78
N HIS A 323 8.78 22.21 5.10
CA HIS A 323 9.51 21.18 5.85
C HIS A 323 8.61 20.06 6.39
N THR A 324 7.34 20.01 5.99
CA THR A 324 6.40 18.97 6.42
C THR A 324 6.93 17.59 6.06
N GLN A 325 7.20 16.77 7.09
CA GLN A 325 7.52 15.37 6.91
C GLN A 325 6.26 14.52 7.09
N LEU A 326 5.63 14.16 5.97
CA LEU A 326 4.54 13.20 5.96
C LEU A 326 5.06 11.79 6.29
N PHE A 327 4.14 10.87 6.60
CA PHE A 327 4.53 9.46 6.68
C PHE A 327 5.13 9.00 5.35
N LYS A 328 6.22 8.25 5.44
CA LYS A 328 6.87 7.63 4.27
C LYS A 328 5.83 6.91 3.40
N LYS A 329 6.01 6.96 2.08
CA LYS A 329 5.16 6.29 1.09
C LYS A 329 3.73 6.83 1.02
N VAL A 330 3.52 8.12 1.33
CA VAL A 330 2.26 8.84 1.11
C VAL A 330 2.51 9.98 0.14
N LEU A 331 2.33 9.71 -1.16
CA LEU A 331 2.67 10.64 -2.25
C LEU A 331 4.07 11.29 -2.07
N GLU A 332 5.03 10.47 -1.66
CA GLU A 332 6.39 10.90 -1.35
C GLU A 332 7.20 11.00 -2.65
N PHE A 333 7.71 12.19 -2.98
CA PHE A 333 8.66 12.35 -4.07
C PHE A 333 10.04 11.84 -3.67
N LYS A 334 10.63 10.99 -4.51
CA LYS A 334 11.98 10.46 -4.38
C LYS A 334 12.69 10.60 -5.70
N ASP A 335 13.87 11.18 -5.68
CA ASP A 335 14.78 11.09 -6.82
C ASP A 335 15.34 9.67 -6.88
N ILE A 336 15.28 9.08 -8.08
CA ILE A 336 15.79 7.75 -8.38
C ILE A 336 16.67 7.85 -9.61
N HIS A 337 17.72 7.04 -9.64
CA HIS A 337 18.76 7.15 -10.66
C HIS A 337 19.07 5.76 -11.22
N SER A 338 19.34 5.70 -12.52
CA SER A 338 20.05 4.60 -13.15
C SER A 338 21.53 4.96 -13.30
N ALA A 339 22.30 4.14 -14.02
CA ALA A 339 23.67 4.50 -14.37
C ALA A 339 23.78 5.74 -15.28
N THR A 340 22.73 6.07 -16.04
CA THR A 340 22.76 7.14 -17.05
C THR A 340 21.57 8.10 -17.01
N GLU A 341 20.51 7.75 -16.27
CA GLU A 341 19.23 8.47 -16.29
C GLU A 341 18.80 8.89 -14.88
N ASP A 342 18.28 10.10 -14.75
CA ASP A 342 17.58 10.59 -13.56
C ASP A 342 16.06 10.48 -13.74
N ALA A 343 15.35 10.08 -12.70
CA ALA A 343 13.89 10.04 -12.71
C ALA A 343 13.32 10.38 -11.32
N THR A 344 12.02 10.64 -11.27
CA THR A 344 11.30 10.90 -10.03
C THR A 344 10.25 9.83 -9.77
N LEU A 345 10.32 9.23 -8.60
CA LEU A 345 9.32 8.33 -8.04
C LEU A 345 8.36 9.13 -7.13
N LEU A 346 7.06 9.01 -7.38
CA LEU A 346 5.98 9.36 -6.49
C LEU A 346 5.50 8.08 -5.78
N ASP A 347 6.00 7.83 -4.56
CA ASP A 347 5.74 6.61 -3.79
C ASP A 347 4.50 6.80 -2.90
N ASP A 348 3.43 6.08 -3.20
CA ASP A 348 2.18 6.05 -2.43
C ASP A 348 1.77 4.60 -2.03
N THR A 349 2.78 3.81 -1.66
CA THR A 349 2.63 2.39 -1.28
C THR A 349 2.28 2.15 0.20
N HIS A 350 1.91 3.19 0.96
CA HIS A 350 1.52 3.07 2.38
C HIS A 350 0.14 2.45 2.61
N ASN A 351 -0.86 2.74 1.77
CA ASN A 351 -2.21 2.17 1.87
C ASN A 351 -3.01 2.44 0.60
N ALA A 352 -3.93 1.57 0.18
CA ALA A 352 -4.85 1.82 -0.93
C ALA A 352 -6.31 1.73 -0.52
N SER A 353 -7.09 2.64 -1.09
CA SER A 353 -8.54 2.65 -1.17
C SER A 353 -8.91 3.31 -2.50
N LEU A 354 -10.12 3.12 -3.00
CA LEU A 354 -10.50 3.74 -4.28
C LEU A 354 -10.29 5.28 -4.29
N PRO A 355 -10.74 6.05 -3.27
CA PRO A 355 -10.43 7.47 -3.20
C PRO A 355 -8.93 7.79 -3.20
N ALA A 356 -8.11 6.98 -2.51
CA ALA A 356 -6.66 7.18 -2.49
C ALA A 356 -6.01 6.89 -3.86
N MET A 357 -6.46 5.84 -4.57
CA MET A 357 -5.99 5.54 -5.92
C MET A 357 -6.31 6.70 -6.89
N ILE A 358 -7.54 7.22 -6.82
CA ILE A 358 -7.97 8.36 -7.65
C ILE A 358 -7.13 9.60 -7.35
N ASN A 359 -6.95 9.93 -6.06
CA ASN A 359 -6.15 11.06 -5.63
C ASN A 359 -4.68 10.95 -6.11
N ALA A 360 -4.09 9.76 -6.05
CA ALA A 360 -2.73 9.53 -6.51
C ALA A 360 -2.58 9.69 -8.04
N ILE A 361 -3.55 9.19 -8.82
CA ILE A 361 -3.54 9.37 -10.28
C ILE A 361 -3.76 10.85 -10.64
N GLN A 362 -4.60 11.58 -9.90
CA GLN A 362 -4.78 13.02 -10.09
C GLN A 362 -3.51 13.82 -9.76
N ALA A 363 -2.85 13.50 -8.64
CA ALA A 363 -1.55 14.05 -8.25
C ALA A 363 -0.48 13.78 -9.32
N PHE A 364 -0.45 12.57 -9.87
CA PHE A 364 0.43 12.23 -10.99
C PHE A 364 0.12 13.08 -12.23
N ASN A 365 -1.15 13.20 -12.63
CA ASN A 365 -1.57 13.99 -13.79
C ASN A 365 -1.27 15.49 -13.67
N SER A 366 -1.34 16.05 -12.45
CA SER A 366 -0.99 17.46 -12.21
C SER A 366 0.52 17.70 -12.37
N GLN A 367 1.32 16.66 -12.12
CA GLN A 367 2.77 16.73 -12.19
C GLN A 367 3.36 16.35 -13.54
N SER A 368 2.70 15.48 -14.32
CA SER A 368 3.18 15.01 -15.62
C SER A 368 3.71 16.12 -16.56
N PRO A 369 3.13 17.35 -16.62
CA PRO A 369 3.66 18.42 -17.47
C PRO A 369 5.06 18.93 -17.11
N PHE A 370 5.56 18.69 -15.89
CA PHE A 370 6.88 19.14 -15.43
C PHE A 370 8.01 18.13 -15.69
N PHE A 371 7.68 17.03 -16.38
CA PHE A 371 8.59 15.92 -16.65
C PHE A 371 8.60 15.60 -18.15
N GLN A 372 9.78 15.58 -18.74
CA GLN A 372 9.94 15.32 -20.18
C GLN A 372 10.01 13.83 -20.51
N GLY A 373 10.51 13.00 -19.59
CA GLY A 373 10.62 11.55 -19.76
C GLY A 373 9.28 10.81 -19.74
N HIS A 374 9.33 9.49 -19.69
CA HIS A 374 8.14 8.64 -19.65
C HIS A 374 7.31 8.88 -18.38
N LYS A 375 6.00 8.88 -18.57
CA LYS A 375 5.00 9.03 -17.51
C LYS A 375 4.44 7.65 -17.21
N ILE A 376 4.85 7.07 -16.09
CA ILE A 376 4.57 5.66 -15.76
C ILE A 376 3.71 5.56 -14.51
N ILE A 377 2.64 4.79 -14.57
CA ILE A 377 1.83 4.41 -13.40
C ILE A 377 2.01 2.92 -13.15
N ALA A 378 2.44 2.54 -11.95
CA ALA A 378 2.49 1.16 -11.48
C ALA A 378 1.51 0.95 -10.31
N LEU A 379 0.58 0.00 -10.45
CA LEU A 379 -0.51 -0.25 -9.48
C LEU A 379 -0.52 -1.69 -8.96
N GLY A 380 -0.72 -1.84 -7.66
CA GLY A 380 -1.18 -3.07 -7.01
C GLY A 380 -2.63 -2.95 -6.53
N GLN A 381 -3.19 -4.05 -6.04
CA GLN A 381 -4.59 -4.11 -5.62
C GLN A 381 -4.92 -3.25 -4.40
N ILE A 382 -6.23 -2.96 -4.26
CA ILE A 382 -6.86 -2.53 -3.02
C ILE A 382 -7.27 -3.78 -2.24
N SER A 383 -6.67 -3.98 -1.07
CA SER A 383 -6.95 -5.10 -0.18
C SER A 383 -8.23 -4.91 0.63
N ASP A 384 -8.74 -6.00 1.21
CA ASP A 384 -9.83 -6.02 2.20
C ASP A 384 -11.21 -5.53 1.72
N LEU A 385 -11.48 -5.66 0.42
CA LEU A 385 -12.77 -5.31 -0.18
C LEU A 385 -13.82 -6.44 -0.17
N GLY A 386 -13.42 -7.69 0.11
CA GLY A 386 -14.30 -8.86 0.09
C GLY A 386 -15.03 -9.00 -1.26
N ASP A 387 -16.34 -9.24 -1.23
CA ASP A 387 -17.17 -9.44 -2.43
C ASP A 387 -17.28 -8.19 -3.31
N LYS A 388 -16.90 -7.01 -2.80
CA LYS A 388 -16.91 -5.76 -3.58
C LYS A 388 -15.66 -5.56 -4.43
N THR A 389 -14.67 -6.46 -4.33
CA THR A 389 -13.36 -6.35 -4.99
C THR A 389 -13.49 -6.01 -6.48
N ASP A 390 -14.24 -6.78 -7.25
CA ASP A 390 -14.39 -6.57 -8.69
C ASP A 390 -15.06 -5.23 -9.03
N LYS A 391 -16.12 -4.88 -8.29
CA LYS A 391 -16.89 -3.64 -8.52
C LYS A 391 -16.04 -2.41 -8.27
N VAL A 392 -15.35 -2.35 -7.13
CA VAL A 392 -14.53 -1.20 -6.74
C VAL A 392 -13.31 -1.04 -7.66
N HIS A 393 -12.65 -2.13 -8.06
CA HIS A 393 -11.54 -2.02 -9.01
C HIS A 393 -12.01 -1.59 -10.41
N ALA A 394 -13.21 -1.98 -10.84
CA ALA A 394 -13.76 -1.54 -12.13
C ALA A 394 -13.97 -0.01 -12.20
N GLU A 395 -14.16 0.68 -11.07
CA GLU A 395 -14.24 2.14 -11.02
C GLU A 395 -12.91 2.83 -11.41
N LEU A 396 -11.78 2.12 -11.42
CA LEU A 396 -10.50 2.64 -11.90
C LEU A 396 -10.42 2.73 -13.43
N VAL A 397 -11.25 2.01 -14.18
CA VAL A 397 -11.20 1.98 -15.65
C VAL A 397 -11.26 3.39 -16.26
N PRO A 398 -12.31 4.21 -16.02
CA PRO A 398 -12.38 5.55 -16.61
C PRO A 398 -11.30 6.50 -16.10
N ILE A 399 -10.75 6.24 -14.90
CA ILE A 399 -9.70 7.06 -14.29
C ILE A 399 -8.35 6.81 -14.99
N LEU A 400 -8.04 5.54 -15.28
CA LEU A 400 -6.82 5.14 -15.98
C LEU A 400 -6.84 5.56 -17.45
N GLU A 401 -7.99 5.45 -18.12
CA GLU A 401 -8.18 5.93 -19.50
C GLU A 401 -7.90 7.44 -19.62
N LYS A 402 -8.30 8.23 -18.62
CA LYS A 402 -8.07 9.69 -18.55
C LYS A 402 -6.72 10.10 -17.95
N SER A 403 -5.90 9.13 -17.52
CA SER A 403 -4.58 9.45 -16.95
C SER A 403 -3.63 10.04 -18.00
N LYS A 404 -2.63 10.80 -17.57
CA LYS A 404 -1.54 11.30 -18.44
C LYS A 404 -0.39 10.29 -18.55
N ALA A 405 -0.60 9.05 -18.14
CA ALA A 405 0.41 8.00 -18.25
C ALA A 405 0.57 7.55 -19.69
N ASP A 406 1.84 7.36 -20.09
CA ASP A 406 2.26 6.69 -21.30
C ASP A 406 2.13 5.17 -21.11
N TYR A 407 2.60 4.69 -19.95
CA TYR A 407 2.62 3.27 -19.58
C TYR A 407 1.94 3.01 -18.23
N ILE A 408 1.15 1.94 -18.16
CA ILE A 408 0.46 1.50 -16.94
C ILE A 408 0.78 0.03 -16.67
N LEU A 409 1.43 -0.25 -15.55
CA LEU A 409 1.79 -1.60 -15.12
C LEU A 409 0.92 -1.98 -13.93
N CYS A 410 0.19 -3.09 -14.02
CA CYS A 410 -0.70 -3.53 -12.95
C CYS A 410 -0.31 -4.92 -12.46
N MET A 411 -0.35 -5.15 -11.16
CA MET A 411 -0.19 -6.48 -10.55
C MET A 411 -1.45 -6.89 -9.81
N ASP A 412 -1.51 -8.14 -9.37
CA ASP A 412 -2.58 -8.74 -8.57
C ASP A 412 -3.85 -9.05 -9.40
N GLU A 413 -4.48 -10.19 -9.11
CA GLU A 413 -5.62 -10.71 -9.90
C GLU A 413 -6.80 -9.73 -10.05
N PRO A 414 -7.19 -8.92 -9.04
CA PRO A 414 -8.28 -7.94 -9.21
C PRO A 414 -8.05 -6.92 -10.33
N LEU A 415 -6.81 -6.50 -10.56
CA LEU A 415 -6.49 -5.53 -11.61
C LEU A 415 -6.46 -6.16 -13.00
N ARG A 416 -6.36 -7.49 -13.14
CA ARG A 416 -6.38 -8.18 -14.44
C ARG A 416 -7.64 -7.84 -15.26
N LYS A 417 -8.80 -7.79 -14.62
CA LYS A 417 -10.07 -7.40 -15.26
C LYS A 417 -10.11 -5.92 -15.65
N VAL A 418 -9.48 -5.06 -14.85
CA VAL A 418 -9.37 -3.61 -15.13
C VAL A 418 -8.53 -3.39 -16.38
N VAL A 419 -7.34 -4.00 -16.44
CA VAL A 419 -6.44 -3.92 -17.59
C VAL A 419 -7.13 -4.33 -18.90
N ASN A 420 -7.90 -5.42 -18.86
CA ASN A 420 -8.65 -5.89 -20.03
C ASN A 420 -9.72 -4.89 -20.52
N LYS A 421 -10.30 -4.08 -19.63
CA LYS A 421 -11.35 -3.09 -19.96
C LYS A 421 -10.81 -1.74 -20.41
N VAL A 422 -9.68 -1.27 -19.89
CA VAL A 422 -9.08 0.03 -20.24
C VAL A 422 -8.72 0.09 -21.73
N LYS A 423 -9.09 1.17 -22.42
CA LYS A 423 -8.78 1.42 -23.83
C LYS A 423 -7.85 2.62 -24.01
N GLY A 424 -7.18 2.70 -25.16
CA GLY A 424 -6.36 3.86 -25.55
C GLY A 424 -5.10 4.09 -24.70
N LYS A 425 -4.64 3.08 -23.96
CA LYS A 425 -3.46 3.15 -23.08
C LYS A 425 -2.55 1.93 -23.27
N HIS A 426 -1.24 2.12 -23.11
CA HIS A 426 -0.30 1.01 -22.98
C HIS A 426 -0.38 0.47 -21.55
N ILE A 427 -1.27 -0.51 -21.35
CA ILE A 427 -1.55 -1.09 -20.03
C ILE A 427 -1.33 -2.60 -20.04
N THR A 428 -0.57 -3.08 -19.06
CA THR A 428 -0.17 -4.48 -18.95
C THR A 428 -0.39 -5.02 -17.55
N TRP A 429 -0.97 -6.21 -17.45
CA TRP A 429 -1.09 -6.96 -16.21
C TRP A 429 0.08 -7.94 -16.04
N TYR A 430 0.61 -8.01 -14.82
CA TYR A 430 1.74 -8.84 -14.42
C TYR A 430 1.32 -9.81 -13.32
N ARG A 431 1.65 -11.09 -13.51
CA ARG A 431 1.56 -12.09 -12.44
C ARG A 431 2.85 -12.20 -11.63
N ASN A 432 3.98 -12.04 -12.29
CA ASN A 432 5.30 -12.16 -11.70
C ASN A 432 5.85 -10.76 -11.32
N PRO A 433 6.18 -10.52 -10.04
CA PRO A 433 6.64 -9.21 -9.57
C PRO A 433 8.02 -8.82 -10.12
N GLN A 434 8.90 -9.78 -10.39
CA GLN A 434 10.22 -9.54 -10.98
C GLN A 434 10.10 -9.05 -12.44
N LEU A 435 9.12 -9.56 -13.20
CA LEU A 435 8.86 -9.06 -14.55
C LEU A 435 8.33 -7.64 -14.55
N LEU A 436 7.43 -7.31 -13.61
CA LEU A 436 6.97 -5.92 -13.45
C LEU A 436 8.15 -5.00 -13.16
N LEU A 437 9.02 -5.40 -12.22
CA LEU A 437 10.21 -4.63 -11.85
C LEU A 437 11.17 -4.44 -13.03
N HIS A 438 11.45 -5.51 -13.77
CA HIS A 438 12.31 -5.46 -14.96
C HIS A 438 11.75 -4.50 -16.01
N ASP A 439 10.48 -4.67 -16.38
CA ASP A 439 9.82 -3.85 -17.40
C ASP A 439 9.71 -2.38 -16.92
N LEU A 440 9.52 -2.16 -15.61
CA LEU A 440 9.54 -0.82 -15.01
C LEU A 440 10.92 -0.17 -15.14
N CYS A 441 12.01 -0.89 -14.85
CA CYS A 441 13.37 -0.36 -15.01
C CYS A 441 13.69 -0.02 -16.48
N PHE A 442 13.23 -0.85 -17.43
CA PHE A 442 13.38 -0.57 -18.86
C PHE A 442 12.67 0.73 -19.28
N LEU A 443 11.44 0.93 -18.80
CA LEU A 443 10.61 2.06 -19.19
C LEU A 443 11.07 3.39 -18.56
N ILE A 444 11.83 3.37 -17.46
CA ILE A 444 12.36 4.59 -16.85
C ILE A 444 13.49 5.15 -17.71
N ASN A 445 13.29 6.36 -18.23
CA ASN A 445 14.29 7.15 -18.95
C ASN A 445 14.49 8.53 -18.28
N GLN A 446 15.34 9.37 -18.87
CA GLN A 446 15.69 10.68 -18.34
C GLN A 446 14.47 11.55 -18.08
N ASP A 447 14.42 12.12 -16.88
CA ASP A 447 13.35 12.96 -16.34
C ASP A 447 11.97 12.27 -16.39
N ALA A 448 11.93 10.93 -16.24
CA ALA A 448 10.69 10.17 -16.11
C ALA A 448 9.98 10.46 -14.78
N LEU A 449 8.65 10.34 -14.79
CA LEU A 449 7.80 10.40 -13.60
C LEU A 449 7.13 9.04 -13.39
N VAL A 450 7.35 8.43 -12.23
CA VAL A 450 6.80 7.11 -11.88
C VAL A 450 5.88 7.24 -10.67
N LEU A 451 4.60 6.86 -10.80
CA LEU A 451 3.71 6.67 -9.65
C LEU A 451 3.71 5.20 -9.24
N MET A 452 3.93 4.90 -7.96
CA MET A 452 3.76 3.55 -7.39
C MET A 452 2.70 3.54 -6.30
N LYS A 453 1.67 2.70 -6.45
CA LYS A 453 0.49 2.74 -5.58
C LYS A 453 -0.11 1.36 -5.34
N SER A 454 -0.22 0.94 -4.08
CA SER A 454 -0.88 -0.32 -3.70
C SER A 454 -1.34 -0.33 -2.23
N SER A 455 -2.08 -1.37 -1.84
CA SER A 455 -2.16 -1.78 -0.43
C SER A 455 -0.83 -2.37 0.05
N VAL A 456 -0.67 -2.53 1.37
CA VAL A 456 0.55 -3.11 1.99
C VAL A 456 0.46 -4.63 2.14
N THR A 457 -0.76 -5.14 2.37
CA THR A 457 -1.03 -6.54 2.66
C THR A 457 -1.60 -7.24 1.44
N LYS A 458 -1.44 -8.58 1.36
CA LYS A 458 -1.97 -9.44 0.29
C LYS A 458 -1.42 -9.13 -1.11
N THR A 459 -0.33 -8.37 -1.22
CA THR A 459 0.33 -8.04 -2.49
C THR A 459 1.84 -7.98 -2.28
N ASP A 460 2.62 -8.32 -3.30
CA ASP A 460 4.08 -8.16 -3.30
C ASP A 460 4.53 -6.76 -3.77
N PHE A 461 3.58 -5.89 -4.14
CA PHE A 461 3.87 -4.60 -4.75
C PHE A 461 4.76 -3.68 -3.89
N PRO A 462 4.60 -3.60 -2.55
CA PRO A 462 5.51 -2.82 -1.71
C PRO A 462 6.96 -3.29 -1.75
N LYS A 463 7.21 -4.59 -1.98
CA LYS A 463 8.56 -5.13 -2.15
C LYS A 463 9.17 -4.68 -3.48
N ILE A 464 8.34 -4.57 -4.52
CA ILE A 464 8.79 -4.03 -5.81
C ILE A 464 9.22 -2.57 -5.65
N ALA A 465 8.40 -1.75 -4.99
CA ALA A 465 8.73 -0.34 -4.73
C ALA A 465 10.04 -0.18 -3.96
N GLN A 466 10.28 -1.04 -2.96
CA GLN A 466 11.55 -1.04 -2.22
C GLN A 466 12.75 -1.45 -3.08
N LYS A 467 12.56 -2.36 -4.05
CA LYS A 467 13.63 -2.86 -4.92
C LYS A 467 13.88 -1.97 -6.14
N LEU A 468 12.98 -1.04 -6.47
CA LEU A 468 13.08 -0.21 -7.67
C LEU A 468 14.41 0.53 -7.75
N SER A 469 14.76 1.37 -6.76
CA SER A 469 15.98 2.17 -6.83
C SER A 469 17.26 1.30 -6.89
N PRO A 470 17.42 0.26 -6.04
CA PRO A 470 18.57 -0.66 -6.18
C PRO A 470 18.63 -1.36 -7.55
N SER A 471 17.50 -1.80 -8.10
CA SER A 471 17.48 -2.48 -9.40
C SER A 471 17.78 -1.51 -10.55
N LEU A 472 17.25 -0.29 -10.50
CA LEU A 472 17.46 0.73 -11.52
C LEU A 472 18.93 1.17 -11.59
N LEU A 473 19.61 1.32 -10.44
CA LEU A 473 21.04 1.66 -10.37
C LEU A 473 21.93 0.65 -11.11
N HIS A 474 21.56 -0.64 -11.09
CA HIS A 474 22.30 -1.71 -11.76
C HIS A 474 21.74 -2.03 -13.16
N TYR A 475 20.66 -1.35 -13.56
CA TYR A 475 20.04 -1.60 -14.84
C TYR A 475 20.86 -0.98 -15.96
N ARG A 476 21.34 -1.81 -16.89
CA ARG A 476 22.08 -1.37 -18.08
C ARG A 476 21.22 -1.52 -19.30
N ARG A 477 20.74 -0.38 -19.81
CA ARG A 477 20.08 -0.34 -21.12
C ARG A 477 21.10 -0.78 -22.18
N SER A 478 20.75 -1.80 -22.95
CA SER A 478 21.72 -2.54 -23.80
C SER A 478 21.45 -2.38 -25.29
N GLY A 479 20.68 -1.37 -25.71
CA GLY A 479 20.41 -1.10 -27.11
C GLY A 479 19.50 0.11 -27.36
N GLU A 480 19.28 0.39 -28.64
CA GLU A 480 18.46 1.49 -29.18
C GLU A 480 16.95 1.19 -29.19
N ALA A 481 16.51 0.05 -28.64
CA ALA A 481 15.12 -0.35 -28.71
C ALA A 481 14.21 0.65 -27.97
N GLU A 482 13.31 1.28 -28.73
CA GLU A 482 12.31 2.22 -28.20
C GLU A 482 11.13 1.50 -27.54
N LYS A 483 10.85 0.24 -27.93
CA LYS A 483 9.71 -0.54 -27.44
C LYS A 483 10.12 -1.71 -26.55
N LEU A 484 9.49 -1.79 -25.38
CA LEU A 484 9.72 -2.80 -24.34
C LEU A 484 9.75 -4.25 -24.86
N TYR A 485 8.75 -4.66 -25.65
CA TYR A 485 8.65 -6.06 -26.09
C TYR A 485 9.57 -6.42 -27.25
N GLU A 486 9.98 -5.44 -28.07
CA GLU A 486 10.97 -5.65 -29.12
C GLU A 486 12.33 -5.94 -28.50
N GLU A 487 12.69 -5.20 -27.44
CA GLU A 487 13.90 -5.46 -26.67
C GLU A 487 13.92 -6.86 -26.05
N VAL A 488 12.83 -7.26 -25.39
CA VAL A 488 12.69 -8.60 -24.78
C VAL A 488 12.86 -9.69 -25.83
N VAL A 489 12.26 -9.52 -27.02
CA VAL A 489 12.37 -10.50 -28.11
C VAL A 489 13.79 -10.58 -28.65
N ASN A 490 14.44 -9.44 -28.86
CA ASN A 490 15.78 -9.40 -29.44
C ASN A 490 16.83 -10.00 -28.50
N LYS A 491 16.72 -9.72 -27.20
CA LYS A 491 17.67 -10.21 -26.19
C LYS A 491 17.30 -11.55 -25.57
N GLY A 492 16.05 -11.98 -25.67
CA GLY A 492 15.57 -13.24 -25.10
C GLY A 492 15.91 -14.49 -25.92
N LYS A 493 16.57 -14.33 -27.07
CA LYS A 493 16.97 -15.43 -27.96
C LYS A 493 17.99 -16.32 -27.28
N ALA A 494 17.67 -17.59 -27.11
CA ALA A 494 18.54 -18.53 -26.39
C ALA A 494 18.33 -19.97 -26.86
N TYR A 495 19.36 -20.79 -26.74
CA TYR A 495 19.24 -22.24 -26.90
C TYR A 495 20.13 -22.99 -25.92
N LEU A 496 19.81 -24.26 -25.69
CA LEU A 496 20.71 -25.21 -25.05
C LEU A 496 20.58 -26.60 -25.69
N VAL A 497 21.66 -27.36 -25.67
CA VAL A 497 21.77 -28.73 -26.18
C VAL A 497 21.97 -29.66 -24.99
N TYR A 498 20.98 -30.52 -24.77
CA TYR A 498 20.94 -31.46 -23.67
C TYR A 498 21.18 -32.89 -24.17
N ASN A 499 22.18 -33.58 -23.61
CA ASN A 499 22.45 -34.97 -23.93
C ASN A 499 21.52 -35.89 -23.14
N LEU A 500 20.74 -36.69 -23.86
CA LEU A 500 19.72 -37.58 -23.28
C LEU A 500 20.31 -38.80 -22.57
N LYS A 501 21.56 -39.18 -22.87
CA LYS A 501 22.29 -40.30 -22.26
C LYS A 501 23.07 -39.85 -21.03
N THR A 502 23.94 -38.85 -21.16
CA THR A 502 24.78 -38.36 -20.05
C THR A 502 23.99 -37.51 -19.06
N LYS A 503 22.85 -36.96 -19.49
CA LYS A 503 22.00 -36.04 -18.73
C LYS A 503 22.65 -34.68 -18.44
N GLU A 504 23.59 -34.27 -19.27
CA GLU A 504 24.33 -33.01 -19.15
C GLU A 504 23.96 -32.02 -20.27
N ILE A 505 24.21 -30.74 -20.01
CA ILE A 505 24.11 -29.68 -21.02
C ILE A 505 25.47 -29.59 -21.69
N GLU A 506 25.54 -29.90 -22.99
CA GLU A 506 26.79 -29.92 -23.77
C GLU A 506 27.11 -28.56 -24.38
N GLU A 507 26.08 -27.77 -24.68
CA GLU A 507 26.20 -26.48 -25.34
C GLU A 507 25.04 -25.58 -24.90
N GLU A 508 25.30 -24.28 -24.73
CA GLU A 508 24.26 -23.29 -24.47
C GLU A 508 24.66 -21.92 -25.04
N ASN A 509 23.64 -21.15 -25.42
CA ASN A 509 23.79 -19.76 -25.81
C ASN A 509 22.72 -18.91 -25.12
N ASN A 510 23.15 -17.83 -24.46
CA ASN A 510 22.29 -16.85 -23.79
C ASN A 510 21.22 -17.46 -22.86
N ARG A 511 21.51 -18.60 -22.22
CA ARG A 511 20.58 -19.29 -21.32
C ARG A 511 20.08 -18.39 -20.19
N ALA A 512 20.99 -17.63 -19.57
CA ALA A 512 20.67 -16.70 -18.47
C ALA A 512 19.80 -15.50 -18.91
N GLY A 513 19.92 -15.07 -20.16
CA GLY A 513 19.11 -14.00 -20.75
C GLY A 513 17.83 -14.49 -21.45
N SER A 514 17.57 -15.80 -21.46
CA SER A 514 16.40 -16.41 -22.09
C SER A 514 15.10 -15.85 -21.50
N ALA A 515 14.27 -15.26 -22.36
CA ALA A 515 12.98 -14.71 -21.99
C ALA A 515 12.06 -14.67 -23.22
N THR A 516 10.76 -14.84 -22.98
CA THR A 516 9.76 -14.79 -24.04
C THR A 516 8.66 -13.77 -23.72
N ILE A 517 7.78 -13.53 -24.70
CA ILE A 517 6.54 -12.75 -24.54
C ILE A 517 5.29 -13.62 -24.74
N GLU A 518 5.50 -14.92 -24.94
CA GLU A 518 4.48 -15.95 -25.18
C GLU A 518 4.54 -16.99 -24.05
N GLY A 519 3.62 -17.95 -24.04
CA GLY A 519 3.41 -18.91 -22.97
C GLY A 519 3.33 -20.36 -23.45
N LEU A 520 3.46 -21.28 -22.48
CA LEU A 520 3.57 -22.72 -22.66
C LEU A 520 2.22 -23.46 -22.77
N SER A 521 1.09 -22.75 -22.81
CA SER A 521 -0.23 -23.39 -22.71
C SER A 521 -0.49 -24.51 -23.73
N PRO A 522 -0.13 -24.39 -25.02
CA PRO A 522 -0.30 -25.50 -25.97
C PRO A 522 0.51 -26.76 -25.59
N LEU A 523 1.75 -26.59 -25.11
CA LEU A 523 2.59 -27.68 -24.62
C LEU A 523 1.98 -28.36 -23.39
N LEU A 524 1.50 -27.57 -22.42
CA LEU A 524 0.86 -28.10 -21.21
C LEU A 524 -0.42 -28.89 -21.53
N TYR A 525 -1.23 -28.43 -22.49
CA TYR A 525 -2.45 -29.13 -22.90
C TYR A 525 -2.16 -30.40 -23.69
N TYR A 526 -1.12 -30.39 -24.54
CA TYR A 526 -0.64 -31.60 -25.20
C TYR A 526 -0.24 -32.68 -24.16
N ILE A 527 0.54 -32.28 -23.14
CA ILE A 527 0.98 -33.18 -22.06
C ILE A 527 -0.23 -33.75 -21.30
N ASP A 528 -1.19 -32.92 -20.89
CA ASP A 528 -2.38 -33.37 -20.17
C ASP A 528 -3.23 -34.33 -21.02
N ALA A 529 -3.43 -33.99 -22.30
CA ALA A 529 -4.20 -34.82 -23.22
C ALA A 529 -3.61 -36.22 -23.39
N LYS A 530 -2.29 -36.31 -23.62
CA LYS A 530 -1.57 -37.59 -23.73
C LYS A 530 -1.54 -38.36 -22.41
N THR A 531 -1.42 -37.66 -21.28
CA THR A 531 -1.45 -38.28 -19.94
C THR A 531 -2.79 -38.95 -19.65
N ARG A 532 -3.91 -38.32 -20.06
CA ARG A 532 -5.26 -38.83 -19.79
C ARG A 532 -5.67 -40.04 -20.63
N LYS A 533 -4.98 -40.30 -21.74
CA LYS A 533 -5.23 -41.45 -22.65
C LYS A 533 -6.72 -41.61 -23.00
N LYS A 534 -7.42 -40.50 -23.28
CA LYS A 534 -8.82 -40.56 -23.73
C LYS A 534 -8.89 -41.28 -25.07
N GLU A 535 -9.96 -42.03 -25.30
CA GLU A 535 -10.27 -42.62 -26.59
C GLU A 535 -10.41 -41.55 -27.67
N ASN A 536 -10.16 -41.93 -28.94
CA ASN A 536 -10.33 -41.01 -30.06
C ASN A 536 -11.82 -40.90 -30.42
N TYR A 537 -12.33 -39.68 -30.54
CA TYR A 537 -13.70 -39.38 -30.94
C TYR A 537 -13.73 -38.14 -31.82
N LEU A 538 -14.86 -37.92 -32.49
CA LEU A 538 -15.02 -36.76 -33.36
C LEU A 538 -15.40 -35.53 -32.55
N VAL A 539 -14.52 -34.53 -32.54
CA VAL A 539 -14.75 -33.23 -31.91
C VAL A 539 -15.45 -32.30 -32.89
N THR A 540 -16.51 -31.65 -32.43
CA THR A 540 -17.19 -30.58 -33.20
C THR A 540 -16.74 -29.23 -32.66
N MET A 541 -16.05 -28.46 -33.50
CA MET A 541 -15.51 -27.16 -33.12
C MET A 541 -16.60 -26.20 -32.64
N LYS A 542 -16.36 -25.56 -31.50
CA LYS A 542 -17.22 -24.52 -30.94
C LYS A 542 -16.87 -23.14 -31.52
N GLU A 543 -17.70 -22.17 -31.16
CA GLU A 543 -17.43 -20.77 -31.46
C GLU A 543 -16.31 -20.25 -30.56
N TRP A 544 -15.23 -19.77 -31.17
CA TRP A 544 -14.10 -19.17 -30.49
C TRP A 544 -13.80 -17.77 -31.02
N PRO A 545 -13.27 -16.84 -30.21
CA PRO A 545 -12.96 -15.47 -30.64
C PRO A 545 -11.96 -15.36 -31.80
N THR A 546 -11.27 -16.44 -32.12
CA THR A 546 -10.25 -16.51 -33.18
C THR A 546 -10.65 -17.37 -34.36
N ASN A 547 -11.90 -17.86 -34.41
CA ASN A 547 -12.37 -18.65 -35.54
C ASN A 547 -12.20 -17.87 -36.86
N ASN A 548 -11.93 -18.61 -37.93
CA ASN A 548 -11.71 -18.09 -39.26
C ASN A 548 -12.29 -19.05 -40.30
N LYS A 549 -12.01 -18.83 -41.59
CA LYS A 549 -12.51 -19.68 -42.70
C LYS A 549 -12.07 -21.14 -42.59
N GLU A 550 -10.90 -21.39 -42.01
CA GLU A 550 -10.36 -22.73 -41.85
C GLU A 550 -10.90 -23.38 -40.57
N PHE A 551 -10.81 -22.69 -39.42
CA PHE A 551 -11.22 -23.17 -38.12
C PHE A 551 -12.53 -22.51 -37.70
N PHE A 552 -13.65 -23.03 -38.19
CA PHE A 552 -15.00 -22.48 -37.99
C PHE A 552 -15.89 -23.38 -37.11
N THR A 553 -16.95 -22.80 -36.56
CA THR A 553 -17.94 -23.51 -35.72
C THR A 553 -18.61 -24.63 -36.51
N GLY A 554 -18.66 -25.83 -35.94
CA GLY A 554 -19.24 -27.01 -36.59
C GLY A 554 -18.24 -27.84 -37.41
N ARG A 555 -17.02 -27.33 -37.66
CA ARG A 555 -15.94 -28.14 -38.26
C ARG A 555 -15.68 -29.38 -37.38
N LYS A 556 -15.55 -30.53 -38.03
CA LYS A 556 -15.23 -31.80 -37.38
C LYS A 556 -13.73 -32.09 -37.48
N ILE A 557 -13.13 -32.52 -36.38
CA ILE A 557 -11.73 -32.95 -36.29
C ILE A 557 -11.65 -34.11 -35.29
N SER A 558 -10.80 -35.11 -35.54
CA SER A 558 -10.64 -36.18 -34.54
C SER A 558 -9.91 -35.62 -33.30
N PHE A 559 -10.22 -36.15 -32.11
CA PHE A 559 -9.55 -35.73 -30.88
C PHE A 559 -8.04 -35.97 -30.95
N SER A 560 -7.62 -37.07 -31.58
CA SER A 560 -6.20 -37.33 -31.87
C SER A 560 -5.58 -36.25 -32.75
N ASP A 561 -6.18 -35.90 -33.88
CA ASP A 561 -5.64 -34.85 -34.77
C ASP A 561 -5.59 -33.49 -34.06
N LEU A 562 -6.59 -33.18 -33.23
CA LEU A 562 -6.60 -31.97 -32.42
C LEU A 562 -5.40 -31.91 -31.48
N ILE A 563 -5.01 -33.02 -30.85
CA ILE A 563 -3.80 -33.08 -30.01
C ILE A 563 -2.54 -32.88 -30.86
N GLU A 564 -2.44 -33.56 -32.00
CA GLU A 564 -1.24 -33.52 -32.86
C GLU A 564 -0.97 -32.12 -33.41
N THR A 565 -2.02 -31.31 -33.64
CA THR A 565 -1.85 -29.90 -34.07
C THR A 565 -1.08 -29.03 -33.07
N MET A 566 -1.04 -29.40 -31.78
CA MET A 566 -0.34 -28.62 -30.75
C MET A 566 1.18 -28.57 -30.94
N LYS A 567 1.73 -29.49 -31.74
CA LYS A 567 3.19 -29.67 -31.91
C LYS A 567 3.82 -28.70 -32.91
N ALA A 568 3.02 -28.03 -33.74
CA ALA A 568 3.49 -27.24 -34.87
C ALA A 568 2.73 -25.92 -35.00
N ILE A 569 3.00 -24.99 -34.09
CA ILE A 569 2.47 -23.61 -34.08
C ILE A 569 0.92 -23.63 -34.20
N PRO A 570 0.23 -24.18 -33.18
CA PRO A 570 -1.21 -24.41 -33.28
C PRO A 570 -1.99 -23.10 -33.44
N HIS A 571 -2.97 -23.11 -34.34
CA HIS A 571 -3.92 -22.02 -34.45
C HIS A 571 -4.69 -21.82 -33.12
N PRO A 572 -4.88 -20.58 -32.63
CA PRO A 572 -5.48 -20.33 -31.31
C PRO A 572 -6.85 -20.99 -31.08
N SER A 573 -7.70 -21.11 -32.11
CA SER A 573 -9.00 -21.79 -32.00
C SER A 573 -8.88 -23.28 -31.66
N LEU A 574 -7.82 -23.95 -32.13
CA LEU A 574 -7.56 -25.35 -31.80
C LEU A 574 -7.12 -25.47 -30.34
N VAL A 575 -6.32 -24.52 -29.84
CA VAL A 575 -5.91 -24.49 -28.43
C VAL A 575 -7.12 -24.26 -27.51
N TYR A 576 -8.03 -23.35 -27.90
CA TYR A 576 -9.31 -23.16 -27.22
C TYR A 576 -10.14 -24.45 -27.19
N GLN A 577 -10.28 -25.11 -28.35
CA GLN A 577 -11.02 -26.36 -28.45
C GLN A 577 -10.42 -27.45 -27.56
N LEU A 578 -9.10 -27.66 -27.62
CA LEU A 578 -8.45 -28.69 -26.81
C LEU A 578 -8.63 -28.43 -25.31
N ALA A 579 -8.47 -27.18 -24.86
CA ALA A 579 -8.71 -26.84 -23.46
C ALA A 579 -10.16 -27.11 -23.04
N TYR A 580 -11.14 -26.85 -23.92
CA TYR A 580 -12.54 -27.15 -23.67
C TYR A 580 -12.77 -28.67 -23.53
N GLU A 581 -12.16 -29.49 -24.38
CA GLU A 581 -12.27 -30.95 -24.30
C GLU A 581 -11.56 -31.56 -23.08
N LEU A 582 -10.53 -30.89 -22.55
CA LEU A 582 -9.75 -31.36 -21.40
C LEU A 582 -10.37 -30.96 -20.07
N TYR A 583 -10.98 -29.78 -19.99
CA TYR A 583 -11.39 -29.18 -18.73
C TYR A 583 -12.87 -28.81 -18.73
N PRO A 584 -13.65 -29.33 -17.78
CA PRO A 584 -15.05 -28.96 -17.57
C PRO A 584 -15.28 -27.45 -17.38
N ASN A 585 -14.29 -26.73 -16.86
CA ASN A 585 -14.36 -25.29 -16.66
C ASN A 585 -12.98 -24.65 -16.47
N ASN A 586 -12.94 -23.31 -16.51
CA ASN A 586 -11.73 -22.51 -16.34
C ASN A 586 -11.02 -22.72 -15.01
N ARG A 587 -11.75 -23.07 -13.93
CA ARG A 587 -11.16 -23.30 -12.61
C ARG A 587 -10.32 -24.57 -12.62
N GLN A 588 -10.84 -25.67 -13.17
CA GLN A 588 -10.08 -26.93 -13.26
C GLN A 588 -8.85 -26.79 -14.17
N ARG A 589 -8.99 -26.08 -15.30
CA ARG A 589 -7.85 -25.73 -16.17
C ARG A 589 -6.78 -24.94 -15.39
N LYS A 590 -7.19 -23.90 -14.67
CA LYS A 590 -6.28 -23.05 -13.87
C LYS A 590 -5.56 -23.89 -12.81
N ASN A 591 -6.29 -24.74 -12.08
CA ASN A 591 -5.72 -25.63 -11.07
C ASN A 591 -4.68 -26.59 -11.66
N TYR A 592 -4.95 -27.18 -12.84
CA TYR A 592 -3.97 -28.05 -13.51
C TYR A 592 -2.69 -27.28 -13.85
N VAL A 593 -2.82 -26.14 -14.53
CA VAL A 593 -1.67 -25.32 -14.95
C VAL A 593 -0.86 -24.86 -13.74
N GLU A 594 -1.52 -24.37 -12.69
CA GLU A 594 -0.86 -23.92 -11.45
C GLU A 594 -0.15 -25.07 -10.73
N LYS A 595 -0.73 -26.27 -10.73
CA LYS A 595 -0.08 -27.45 -10.17
C LYS A 595 1.19 -27.82 -10.93
N VAL A 596 1.16 -27.80 -12.27
CA VAL A 596 2.36 -28.08 -13.08
C VAL A 596 3.44 -27.03 -12.85
N ILE A 597 3.08 -25.74 -12.88
CA ILE A 597 4.01 -24.63 -12.62
C ILE A 597 4.65 -24.78 -11.23
N SER A 598 3.85 -25.03 -10.20
CA SER A 598 4.34 -25.17 -8.83
C SER A 598 5.21 -26.41 -8.64
N ASN A 599 4.81 -27.56 -9.20
CA ASN A 599 5.54 -28.82 -9.02
C ASN A 599 6.93 -28.78 -9.67
N LEU A 600 7.04 -28.12 -10.82
CA LEU A 600 8.29 -28.03 -11.57
C LEU A 600 9.10 -26.76 -11.28
N GLY A 601 8.55 -25.85 -10.47
CA GLY A 601 9.17 -24.54 -10.21
C GLY A 601 9.37 -23.76 -11.51
N LEU A 602 8.35 -23.71 -12.36
CA LEU A 602 8.36 -22.88 -13.58
C LEU A 602 8.08 -21.41 -13.21
N SER A 603 8.34 -20.49 -14.15
CA SER A 603 7.85 -19.12 -14.01
C SER A 603 6.32 -19.08 -13.84
N ASP A 604 5.82 -18.32 -12.86
CA ASP A 604 4.38 -18.07 -12.68
C ASP A 604 3.71 -17.42 -13.90
N SER A 605 4.50 -16.79 -14.78
CA SER A 605 4.03 -16.16 -16.01
C SER A 605 4.15 -17.03 -17.25
N SER A 606 4.49 -18.31 -17.09
CA SER A 606 4.67 -19.25 -18.21
C SER A 606 3.36 -19.64 -18.91
N ALA A 607 2.21 -19.55 -18.25
CA ALA A 607 0.91 -19.93 -18.84
C ALA A 607 -0.26 -19.08 -18.31
N ILE A 608 -0.27 -17.78 -18.63
CA ILE A 608 -1.29 -16.83 -18.15
C ILE A 608 -2.58 -16.92 -18.95
N ASN A 609 -2.48 -16.90 -20.28
CA ASN A 609 -3.64 -16.94 -21.17
C ASN A 609 -3.75 -18.31 -21.83
N LEU A 610 -4.99 -18.68 -22.18
CA LEU A 610 -5.33 -20.03 -22.60
C LEU A 610 -4.56 -20.48 -23.84
N THR A 611 -4.27 -19.59 -24.78
CA THR A 611 -3.64 -19.99 -26.05
C THR A 611 -2.11 -19.88 -26.01
N GLY A 612 -1.53 -19.31 -24.95
CA GLY A 612 -0.10 -19.01 -24.87
C GLY A 612 0.36 -17.87 -25.78
N ARG A 613 -0.52 -17.28 -26.60
CA ARG A 613 -0.13 -16.23 -27.56
C ARG A 613 0.33 -14.95 -26.87
N TYR A 614 1.12 -14.15 -27.57
CA TYR A 614 1.41 -12.78 -27.14
C TYR A 614 0.12 -11.96 -26.95
N ARG A 615 0.03 -11.26 -25.81
CA ARG A 615 -1.03 -10.28 -25.51
C ARG A 615 -0.38 -9.08 -24.84
N THR A 616 -0.50 -7.90 -25.44
CA THR A 616 0.01 -6.64 -24.87
C THR A 616 -0.48 -6.42 -23.44
N LYS A 617 -1.73 -6.79 -23.15
CA LYS A 617 -2.39 -6.60 -21.86
C LYS A 617 -2.03 -7.61 -20.77
N GLU A 618 -1.35 -8.72 -21.10
CA GLU A 618 -1.01 -9.75 -20.14
C GLU A 618 0.43 -10.21 -20.35
N ARG A 619 1.32 -9.83 -19.43
CA ARG A 619 2.73 -10.21 -19.52
C ARG A 619 2.90 -11.70 -19.24
N GLN A 620 3.50 -12.40 -20.20
CA GLN A 620 3.86 -13.81 -20.11
C GLN A 620 5.33 -14.00 -20.41
N THR A 621 5.96 -15.01 -19.81
CA THR A 621 7.32 -15.41 -20.14
C THR A 621 7.56 -16.85 -19.70
N PHE A 622 8.40 -17.55 -20.43
CA PHE A 622 9.12 -18.74 -20.01
C PHE A 622 10.54 -18.67 -20.56
N ASN A 623 11.41 -19.58 -20.14
CA ASN A 623 12.79 -19.68 -20.65
C ASN A 623 13.14 -21.11 -21.08
N VAL A 624 14.35 -21.31 -21.63
CA VAL A 624 14.84 -22.64 -22.04
C VAL A 624 14.94 -23.63 -20.87
N ASP A 625 15.15 -23.16 -19.64
CA ASP A 625 15.16 -24.01 -18.44
C ASP A 625 13.76 -24.53 -18.08
N ASP A 626 12.72 -23.70 -18.26
CA ASP A 626 11.32 -24.12 -18.11
C ASP A 626 10.98 -25.25 -19.09
N LEU A 627 11.44 -25.15 -20.34
CA LEU A 627 11.29 -26.21 -21.34
C LEU A 627 12.05 -27.48 -20.93
N LEU A 628 13.31 -27.35 -20.47
CA LEU A 628 14.12 -28.48 -20.03
C LEU A 628 13.46 -29.23 -18.87
N LYS A 629 12.91 -28.51 -17.88
CA LYS A 629 12.17 -29.10 -16.75
C LYS A 629 10.96 -29.91 -17.22
N LEU A 630 10.17 -29.36 -18.16
CA LEU A 630 9.03 -30.07 -18.73
C LEU A 630 9.45 -31.33 -19.48
N VAL A 631 10.51 -31.27 -20.28
CA VAL A 631 11.00 -32.45 -21.02
C VAL A 631 11.57 -33.52 -20.09
N LYS A 632 12.25 -33.13 -19.01
CA LYS A 632 12.76 -34.07 -18.00
C LYS A 632 11.63 -34.80 -17.28
N GLU A 633 10.60 -34.07 -16.87
CA GLU A 633 9.44 -34.64 -16.17
C GLU A 633 8.60 -35.54 -17.10
N TYR A 634 8.26 -35.03 -18.29
CA TYR A 634 7.33 -35.68 -19.21
C TYR A 634 8.06 -36.38 -20.37
N LYS A 635 9.24 -36.96 -20.09
CA LYS A 635 10.13 -37.58 -21.08
C LYS A 635 9.40 -38.60 -21.97
N SER A 636 8.57 -39.45 -21.38
CA SER A 636 7.83 -40.50 -22.09
C SER A 636 6.80 -39.95 -23.08
N ILE A 637 6.29 -38.73 -22.88
CA ILE A 637 5.28 -38.10 -23.74
C ILE A 637 5.95 -37.18 -24.77
N LEU A 638 6.94 -36.41 -24.34
CA LEU A 638 7.54 -35.36 -25.16
C LEU A 638 8.63 -35.91 -26.10
N LEU A 639 9.38 -36.95 -25.71
CA LEU A 639 10.42 -37.53 -26.56
C LEU A 639 9.93 -38.63 -27.51
N GLU A 640 8.63 -38.92 -27.54
CA GLU A 640 7.98 -39.62 -28.65
C GLU A 640 8.02 -38.78 -29.94
N ASN A 641 8.21 -37.46 -29.81
CA ASN A 641 8.26 -36.54 -30.94
C ASN A 641 9.69 -36.11 -31.24
N ASP A 642 9.98 -35.96 -32.53
CA ASP A 642 11.25 -35.41 -32.99
C ASP A 642 11.29 -33.88 -32.92
N LYS A 643 10.12 -33.21 -32.87
CA LYS A 643 10.01 -31.75 -32.84
C LYS A 643 8.72 -31.29 -32.16
N PHE A 644 8.82 -30.20 -31.41
CA PHE A 644 7.68 -29.48 -30.84
C PHE A 644 7.96 -27.98 -30.91
N VAL A 645 7.13 -27.22 -31.62
CA VAL A 645 7.30 -25.78 -31.79
C VAL A 645 6.01 -25.03 -31.53
N ILE A 646 6.11 -23.96 -30.76
CA ILE A 646 5.03 -23.05 -30.39
C ILE A 646 5.48 -21.59 -30.53
N GLY A 647 4.50 -20.69 -30.43
CA GLY A 647 4.71 -19.25 -30.50
C GLY A 647 4.50 -18.72 -31.90
N ASN A 648 3.59 -17.74 -31.99
CA ASN A 648 3.19 -17.14 -33.26
C ASN A 648 3.99 -15.87 -33.56
N TYR A 649 4.57 -15.25 -32.53
CA TYR A 649 5.39 -14.05 -32.68
C TYR A 649 6.86 -14.43 -32.89
N ASN A 650 7.36 -15.34 -32.07
CA ASN A 650 8.60 -16.06 -32.34
C ASN A 650 8.39 -17.55 -32.06
N HIS A 651 9.27 -18.36 -32.61
CA HIS A 651 9.30 -19.79 -32.41
C HIS A 651 10.12 -20.15 -31.18
N HIS A 652 9.54 -21.09 -30.43
CA HIS A 652 10.08 -21.64 -29.20
C HIS A 652 9.76 -23.13 -29.16
N GLY A 653 10.61 -23.91 -28.51
CA GLY A 653 10.31 -25.32 -28.27
C GLY A 653 11.56 -26.17 -28.29
N PHE A 654 11.45 -27.36 -28.88
CA PHE A 654 12.57 -28.28 -28.95
C PHE A 654 12.53 -29.15 -30.21
N PHE A 655 13.69 -29.70 -30.54
CA PHE A 655 13.81 -30.82 -31.46
C PHE A 655 14.83 -31.83 -30.92
N LYS A 656 14.55 -33.09 -31.19
CA LYS A 656 15.32 -34.24 -30.76
C LYS A 656 16.09 -34.79 -31.95
N THR A 657 17.38 -34.99 -31.76
CA THR A 657 18.22 -35.77 -32.67
C THR A 657 18.55 -37.11 -32.00
N ARG A 658 19.51 -37.89 -32.51
CA ARG A 658 19.81 -39.26 -32.02
C ARG A 658 19.89 -39.35 -30.49
N ASP A 659 20.83 -38.64 -29.88
CA ASP A 659 21.04 -38.62 -28.43
C ASP A 659 21.05 -37.21 -27.83
N LYS A 660 20.71 -36.19 -28.62
CA LYS A 660 20.65 -34.79 -28.18
C LYS A 660 19.24 -34.22 -28.29
N LEU A 661 18.95 -33.28 -27.41
CA LEU A 661 17.74 -32.48 -27.40
C LEU A 661 18.15 -31.01 -27.45
N VAL A 662 17.75 -30.30 -28.50
CA VAL A 662 17.96 -28.86 -28.60
C VAL A 662 16.70 -28.16 -28.15
N LEU A 663 16.82 -27.30 -27.14
CA LEU A 663 15.75 -26.48 -26.58
C LEU A 663 16.04 -25.02 -26.93
N PHE A 664 15.05 -24.28 -27.43
CA PHE A 664 15.27 -22.94 -27.95
C PHE A 664 14.10 -21.98 -27.66
N THR A 665 14.42 -20.69 -27.59
CA THR A 665 13.45 -19.61 -27.44
C THR A 665 13.81 -18.41 -28.32
N GLY A 666 12.82 -17.80 -28.98
CA GLY A 666 12.90 -16.44 -29.50
C GLY A 666 13.33 -16.32 -30.96
N PHE A 667 13.32 -17.41 -31.72
CA PHE A 667 13.78 -17.42 -33.11
C PHE A 667 12.63 -17.06 -34.07
N LYS A 668 12.91 -16.28 -35.12
CA LYS A 668 11.89 -15.94 -36.13
C LYS A 668 11.69 -17.04 -37.17
N ASP A 669 12.75 -17.80 -37.45
CA ASP A 669 12.77 -18.97 -38.31
C ASP A 669 13.38 -20.14 -37.54
N ILE A 670 12.96 -21.35 -37.88
CA ILE A 670 13.44 -22.61 -37.28
C ILE A 670 14.56 -23.23 -38.13
N GLU A 671 14.60 -22.94 -39.44
CA GLU A 671 15.76 -23.24 -40.29
C GLU A 671 16.98 -22.42 -39.86
#